data_AF-A0A4R8EXI4-F1
#
_entry.id   AF-A0A4R8EXI4-F1
#
_cell.length_a   1.000
_cell.length_b   1.000
_cell.length_c   1.000
_cell.angle_alpha   90.00
_cell.angle_beta   90.00
_cell.angle_gamma   90.00
#
_symmetry.space_group_name_H-M   'P 1'
#
loop_
_entity.id
_entity.type
_entity.pdbx_description
1 polymer ?
#
loop_
_entity_poly.entity_id
_entity_poly.type
_entity_poly.pdbx_seq_one_letter_code
_entity_poly.pdbx_strand_id
1 'polypeptide(L)'
;MNTYKDYIKEIEERKGQGLHPKPIDGAELLSEIISQIKDVDNEYREDSLKFFIYNTLPGTTSAAGEKAKFLKEIILGQSVVKEITPTFAFELLSHMKGGPSIGVLLDLALGNDAAIAAEAAKVLKTQVFLYEADTDRLIEAYKNDNAVAKEILESYAQAEFFTKLPEVADEIKVVTYIAGEGDISTDLLSPGNQAHSRSDRELHGKCMITPQAQDEIKMLQAQHPDKSVMLIAEKGTMGVGSSRMSGVNNVALWTGKQASPYIPFVNIAPIVGGTNGISPIFLTTVDVTGGIGLDLKNWVKKLDENGNVVRNENDEPILEQAYSVATGTVLTINIKEKKLYNGDQELIDISKAFTPQKMEFIKAGGSYAIVFGKKLQTLAAKVLGIEAPLVFAPSKEISIEGQGLTAVEKIFNRNAVGVPAGKVLHAGSDVRVEVNIVGSQDTTGLMTAQELESMAATVISPIVDGAYQSGCHTASVWDKKAQANIPKLMKFMNDFGLITARDPKGVYHSMTDVIHKVLNDITIDEWAIIIGGDSHTRMSKGVAFGADSGTVALALATGEASMPIPESVKVTFKGDMKGYMDFRDVVHATQAQMLHQFGGENVFQGRIIEVHIGTLTADQAFTFTDWTAEMKAKASICISEDDTLIESLEIAKGRIQIMIDKGMDNDKHVLQGLINKADKRIAEIKSAEKPALTPDANAKYYAEVVVDLDQIAEPMIADPDVNNVDVSKRYTHDTIRPLSFYGGVKKVDLGFIGSCMVHKGDMKILAQMLKNIEDQKGKVEFLAPLVVAPPTYNIVDELKAEGDWEVLQKYSGFEFDDNAPKGAARTEYENMLYLERPGCNLCMGNQEKAAKGDTVMATSTRLFQGRVVEDSEGKKGESLLSSTPVVVLSTILGRTPTLDEYTTAVEGINLTKFAPSNKQLVM
;
A
#
# COMPACT_ATOMS: atom_id res chain seq x y z
N MET A 1 -35.41 -14.02 12.62
CA MET A 1 -34.56 -14.67 11.61
C MET A 1 -33.81 -15.79 12.32
N ASN A 2 -33.54 -16.91 11.65
CA ASN A 2 -32.80 -18.03 12.25
C ASN A 2 -31.39 -17.99 11.65
N THR A 3 -30.44 -17.42 12.39
CA THR A 3 -29.11 -17.06 11.91
C THR A 3 -28.34 -18.28 11.40
N TYR A 4 -28.46 -19.43 12.06
CA TYR A 4 -27.87 -20.68 11.60
C TYR A 4 -28.48 -21.17 10.28
N LYS A 5 -29.81 -21.16 10.12
CA LYS A 5 -30.45 -21.57 8.85
C LYS A 5 -30.11 -20.64 7.69
N ASP A 6 -29.98 -19.34 7.96
CA ASP A 6 -29.52 -18.38 6.96
C ASP A 6 -28.07 -18.67 6.54
N TYR A 7 -27.21 -19.08 7.49
CA TYR A 7 -25.84 -19.52 7.20
C TYR A 7 -25.79 -20.83 6.39
N ILE A 8 -26.61 -21.84 6.71
CA ILE A 8 -26.71 -23.07 5.90
C ILE A 8 -27.16 -22.76 4.48
N LYS A 9 -28.10 -21.83 4.31
CA LYS A 9 -28.53 -21.38 2.98
C LYS A 9 -27.38 -20.70 2.22
N GLU A 10 -26.61 -19.83 2.88
CA GLU A 10 -25.40 -19.21 2.29
C GLU A 10 -24.40 -20.28 1.85
N ILE A 11 -24.18 -21.33 2.65
CA ILE A 11 -23.28 -22.44 2.29
C ILE A 11 -23.72 -23.11 0.98
N GLU A 12 -25.01 -23.43 0.82
CA GLU A 12 -25.51 -24.05 -0.41
C GLU A 12 -25.41 -23.11 -1.62
N GLU A 13 -25.65 -21.81 -1.44
CA GLU A 13 -25.45 -20.79 -2.48
C GLU A 13 -23.97 -20.67 -2.90
N ARG A 14 -23.04 -20.69 -1.93
CA ARG A 14 -21.58 -20.65 -2.15
C ARG A 14 -21.07 -21.92 -2.83
N LYS A 15 -21.61 -23.07 -2.47
CA LYS A 15 -21.29 -24.35 -3.12
C LYS A 15 -21.61 -24.36 -4.60
N GLY A 16 -22.70 -23.69 -5.02
CA GLY A 16 -23.03 -23.46 -6.44
C GLY A 16 -21.97 -22.67 -7.22
N GLN A 17 -21.14 -21.91 -6.51
CA GLN A 17 -20.00 -21.17 -7.07
C GLN A 17 -18.68 -21.94 -6.92
N GLY A 18 -18.69 -23.14 -6.32
CA GLY A 18 -17.49 -23.89 -5.96
C GLY A 18 -16.68 -23.22 -4.85
N LEU A 19 -17.36 -22.66 -3.84
CA LEU A 19 -16.75 -22.03 -2.66
C LEU A 19 -17.12 -22.82 -1.39
N HIS A 20 -16.25 -22.76 -0.39
CA HIS A 20 -16.48 -23.30 0.95
C HIS A 20 -17.35 -22.35 1.80
N PRO A 21 -17.84 -22.79 2.97
CA PRO A 21 -18.50 -21.91 3.93
C PRO A 21 -17.66 -20.68 4.24
N LYS A 22 -18.29 -19.51 4.27
CA LYS A 22 -17.62 -18.28 4.67
C LYS A 22 -17.14 -18.41 6.13
N PRO A 23 -15.92 -17.96 6.47
CA PRO A 23 -15.46 -17.99 7.86
C PRO A 23 -16.36 -17.16 8.78
N ILE A 24 -16.58 -17.64 10.00
CA ILE A 24 -17.46 -17.03 11.00
C ILE A 24 -16.70 -15.94 11.76
N ASP A 25 -17.14 -14.68 11.63
CA ASP A 25 -16.61 -13.49 12.32
C ASP A 25 -17.60 -12.85 13.33
N GLY A 26 -18.88 -13.22 13.26
CA GLY A 26 -19.97 -12.68 14.08
C GLY A 26 -20.30 -13.51 15.34
N ALA A 27 -20.43 -12.84 16.49
CA ALA A 27 -20.83 -13.46 17.75
C ALA A 27 -22.21 -14.11 17.70
N GLU A 28 -23.20 -13.48 17.03
CA GLU A 28 -24.58 -13.99 17.00
C GLU A 28 -24.68 -15.42 16.44
N LEU A 29 -24.06 -15.67 15.29
CA LEU A 29 -24.03 -17.00 14.67
C LEU A 29 -23.24 -17.99 15.54
N LEU A 30 -22.10 -17.57 16.09
CA LEU A 30 -21.28 -18.46 16.90
C LEU A 30 -21.96 -18.85 18.22
N SER A 31 -22.68 -17.94 18.86
CA SER A 31 -23.46 -18.25 20.08
C SER A 31 -24.55 -19.27 19.79
N GLU A 32 -25.22 -19.20 18.63
CA GLU A 32 -26.20 -20.22 18.20
C GLU A 32 -25.52 -21.58 17.98
N ILE A 33 -24.37 -21.61 17.30
CA ILE A 33 -23.54 -22.81 17.11
C ILE A 33 -23.12 -23.42 18.46
N ILE A 34 -22.66 -22.61 19.41
CA ILE A 34 -22.28 -23.07 20.76
C ILE A 34 -23.49 -23.68 21.49
N SER A 35 -24.67 -23.07 21.37
CA SER A 35 -25.90 -23.62 21.95
C SER A 35 -26.23 -25.00 21.35
N GLN A 36 -26.08 -25.18 20.04
CA GLN A 36 -26.28 -26.47 19.38
C GLN A 36 -25.22 -27.52 19.78
N ILE A 37 -23.97 -27.09 20.05
CA ILE A 37 -22.91 -27.99 20.55
C ILE A 37 -23.24 -28.53 21.95
N LYS A 38 -23.78 -27.66 22.81
CA LYS A 38 -24.20 -28.00 24.19
C LYS A 38 -25.41 -28.93 24.23
N ASP A 39 -26.29 -28.86 23.24
CA ASP A 39 -27.42 -29.77 23.06
C ASP A 39 -26.99 -31.07 22.36
N VAL A 40 -26.74 -32.12 23.14
CA VAL A 40 -26.17 -33.39 22.64
C VAL A 40 -27.03 -34.10 21.61
N ASP A 41 -28.34 -33.85 21.62
CA ASP A 41 -29.32 -34.48 20.73
C ASP A 41 -29.66 -33.59 19.51
N ASN A 42 -28.97 -32.44 19.36
CA ASN A 42 -29.22 -31.51 18.26
C ASN A 42 -28.83 -32.12 16.90
N GLU A 43 -29.74 -32.07 15.92
CA GLU A 43 -29.51 -32.63 14.58
C GLU A 43 -28.32 -31.99 13.84
N TYR A 44 -27.98 -30.74 14.18
CA TYR A 44 -26.90 -29.98 13.55
C TYR A 44 -25.57 -30.03 14.32
N ARG A 45 -25.53 -30.75 15.46
CA ARG A 45 -24.38 -30.74 16.38
C ARG A 45 -23.05 -31.06 15.72
N GLU A 46 -23.02 -32.05 14.83
CA GLU A 46 -21.78 -32.48 14.16
C GLU A 46 -21.19 -31.38 13.27
N ASP A 47 -22.01 -30.71 12.48
CA ASP A 47 -21.55 -29.62 11.61
C ASP A 47 -21.22 -28.37 12.42
N SER A 48 -21.99 -28.08 13.46
CA SER A 48 -21.68 -27.00 14.42
C SER A 48 -20.32 -27.20 15.10
N LEU A 49 -19.96 -28.44 15.48
CA LEU A 49 -18.60 -28.75 15.95
C LEU A 49 -17.53 -28.46 14.89
N LYS A 50 -17.76 -28.85 13.63
CA LYS A 50 -16.81 -28.55 12.53
C LYS A 50 -16.66 -27.05 12.31
N PHE A 51 -17.76 -26.30 12.32
CA PHE A 51 -17.73 -24.84 12.14
C PHE A 51 -17.02 -24.13 13.29
N PHE A 52 -17.28 -24.54 14.53
CA PHE A 52 -16.61 -24.01 15.71
C PHE A 52 -15.09 -24.28 15.68
N ILE A 53 -14.68 -25.51 15.35
CA ILE A 53 -13.27 -25.93 15.38
C ILE A 53 -12.50 -25.32 14.21
N TYR A 54 -13.01 -25.45 12.98
CA TYR A 54 -12.24 -25.22 11.74
C TYR A 54 -12.65 -23.98 10.93
N ASN A 55 -13.77 -23.34 11.26
CA ASN A 55 -14.32 -22.26 10.42
C ASN A 55 -14.62 -20.96 11.18
N THR A 56 -14.12 -20.81 12.41
CA THR A 56 -14.27 -19.58 13.21
C THR A 56 -12.99 -18.77 13.15
N LEU A 57 -13.06 -17.50 12.77
CA LEU A 57 -11.90 -16.63 12.70
C LEU A 57 -11.38 -16.26 14.10
N PRO A 58 -10.04 -16.25 14.29
CA PRO A 58 -9.42 -15.82 15.54
C PRO A 58 -9.29 -14.28 15.60
N GLY A 59 -8.41 -13.74 16.45
CA GLY A 59 -8.13 -12.31 16.51
C GLY A 59 -9.15 -11.53 17.36
N THR A 60 -9.50 -10.33 16.92
CA THR A 60 -10.45 -9.43 17.62
C THR A 60 -11.88 -9.50 17.09
N THR A 61 -12.20 -10.51 16.26
CA THR A 61 -13.58 -10.69 15.79
C THR A 61 -14.52 -10.97 16.97
N SER A 62 -15.78 -10.57 16.84
CA SER A 62 -16.78 -10.83 17.88
C SER A 62 -17.00 -12.34 18.11
N ALA A 63 -16.88 -13.16 17.06
CA ALA A 63 -16.87 -14.62 17.16
C ALA A 63 -15.67 -15.14 17.97
N ALA A 64 -14.46 -14.59 17.79
CA ALA A 64 -13.30 -14.98 18.60
C ALA A 64 -13.55 -14.78 20.12
N GLY A 65 -14.29 -13.73 20.50
CA GLY A 65 -14.71 -13.51 21.88
C GLY A 65 -15.54 -14.66 22.47
N GLU A 66 -16.60 -15.04 21.77
CA GLU A 66 -17.48 -16.14 22.18
C GLU A 66 -16.75 -17.50 22.16
N LYS A 67 -15.88 -17.73 21.16
CA LYS A 67 -15.03 -18.93 21.09
C LYS A 67 -14.11 -19.04 22.30
N ALA A 68 -13.36 -17.99 22.61
CA ALA A 68 -12.42 -18.00 23.73
C ALA A 68 -13.14 -18.24 25.07
N LYS A 69 -14.28 -17.58 25.28
CA LYS A 69 -15.11 -17.77 26.47
C LYS A 69 -15.59 -19.22 26.62
N PHE A 70 -16.11 -19.83 25.55
CA PHE A 70 -16.57 -21.21 25.60
C PHE A 70 -15.43 -22.21 25.83
N LEU A 71 -14.25 -21.98 25.24
CA LEU A 71 -13.06 -22.78 25.52
C LEU A 71 -12.62 -22.67 26.99
N LYS A 72 -12.73 -21.47 27.59
CA LYS A 72 -12.49 -21.27 29.03
C LYS A 72 -13.47 -22.08 29.88
N GLU A 73 -14.76 -22.09 29.55
CA GLU A 73 -15.78 -22.89 30.24
C GLU A 73 -15.43 -24.40 30.22
N ILE A 74 -14.92 -24.90 29.09
CA ILE A 74 -14.49 -26.29 28.95
C ILE A 74 -13.25 -26.59 29.82
N ILE A 75 -12.25 -25.70 29.81
CA ILE A 75 -11.03 -25.86 30.62
C ILE A 75 -11.35 -25.88 32.12
N LEU A 76 -12.28 -25.02 32.56
CA LEU A 76 -12.72 -24.95 33.96
C LEU A 76 -13.72 -26.05 34.35
N GLY A 77 -14.09 -26.95 33.42
CA GLY A 77 -15.09 -28.00 33.66
C GLY A 77 -16.52 -27.50 33.85
N GLN A 78 -16.80 -26.25 33.50
CA GLN A 78 -18.14 -25.64 33.57
C GLN A 78 -19.04 -26.11 32.42
N SER A 79 -18.43 -26.52 31.30
CA SER A 79 -19.10 -27.18 30.18
C SER A 79 -18.30 -28.41 29.76
N VAL A 80 -18.98 -29.49 29.37
CA VAL A 80 -18.34 -30.74 28.93
C VAL A 80 -18.74 -31.04 27.49
N VAL A 81 -17.75 -31.09 26.59
CA VAL A 81 -17.94 -31.46 25.19
C VAL A 81 -17.02 -32.63 24.90
N LYS A 82 -17.58 -33.80 24.56
CA LYS A 82 -16.81 -35.05 24.38
C LYS A 82 -15.66 -34.90 23.36
N GLU A 83 -15.89 -34.11 22.32
CA GLU A 83 -14.98 -33.88 21.21
C GLU A 83 -13.92 -32.81 21.52
N ILE A 84 -14.09 -32.01 22.57
CA ILE A 84 -13.18 -30.93 22.96
C ILE A 84 -12.75 -31.14 24.42
N THR A 85 -11.64 -31.84 24.60
CA THR A 85 -11.02 -32.02 25.92
C THR A 85 -10.37 -30.71 26.40
N PRO A 86 -10.09 -30.53 27.70
CA PRO A 86 -9.36 -29.35 28.20
C PRO A 86 -8.01 -29.14 27.49
N THR A 87 -7.27 -30.22 27.20
CA THR A 87 -6.01 -30.15 26.44
C THR A 87 -6.24 -29.64 25.01
N PHE A 88 -7.27 -30.15 24.32
CA PHE A 88 -7.60 -29.66 22.98
C PHE A 88 -8.13 -28.22 23.00
N ALA A 89 -8.82 -27.80 24.07
CA ALA A 89 -9.24 -26.42 24.24
C ALA A 89 -8.05 -25.46 24.40
N PHE A 90 -7.00 -25.86 25.13
CA PHE A 90 -5.74 -25.11 25.19
C PHE A 90 -5.05 -25.03 23.82
N GLU A 91 -5.04 -26.13 23.05
CA GLU A 91 -4.54 -26.13 21.67
C GLU A 91 -5.33 -25.13 20.81
N LEU A 92 -6.66 -25.16 20.83
CA LEU A 92 -7.49 -24.20 20.08
C LEU A 92 -7.22 -22.75 20.49
N LEU A 93 -7.08 -22.46 21.79
CA LEU A 93 -6.69 -21.13 22.28
C LEU A 93 -5.31 -20.70 21.74
N SER A 94 -4.34 -21.62 21.66
CA SER A 94 -2.99 -21.32 21.15
C SER A 94 -2.99 -20.92 19.66
N HIS A 95 -3.94 -21.44 18.88
CA HIS A 95 -4.13 -21.12 17.48
C HIS A 95 -4.96 -19.84 17.26
N MET A 96 -5.54 -19.25 18.31
CA MET A 96 -6.21 -17.95 18.23
C MET A 96 -5.25 -16.75 18.27
N LYS A 97 -3.98 -16.97 18.64
CA LYS A 97 -2.83 -16.07 18.54
C LYS A 97 -2.86 -14.76 19.34
N GLY A 98 -4.02 -14.18 19.66
CA GLY A 98 -4.14 -12.87 20.28
C GLY A 98 -5.56 -12.51 20.75
N GLY A 99 -5.69 -11.38 21.44
CA GLY A 99 -6.98 -10.76 21.75
C GLY A 99 -7.73 -11.50 22.86
N PRO A 100 -9.01 -11.90 22.66
CA PRO A 100 -9.79 -12.59 23.68
C PRO A 100 -9.12 -13.87 24.22
N SER A 101 -8.34 -14.58 23.39
CA SER A 101 -7.61 -15.76 23.87
C SER A 101 -6.52 -15.40 24.87
N ILE A 102 -5.84 -14.27 24.72
CA ILE A 102 -4.83 -13.77 25.67
C ILE A 102 -5.50 -13.40 27.00
N GLY A 103 -6.64 -12.72 26.94
CA GLY A 103 -7.42 -12.42 28.14
C GLY A 103 -7.77 -13.69 28.92
N VAL A 104 -8.26 -14.72 28.23
CA VAL A 104 -8.56 -16.04 28.82
C VAL A 104 -7.30 -16.72 29.37
N LEU A 105 -6.20 -16.75 28.60
CA LEU A 105 -4.96 -17.39 29.03
C LEU A 105 -4.36 -16.70 30.25
N LEU A 106 -4.41 -15.37 30.33
CA LEU A 106 -4.00 -14.60 31.51
C LEU A 106 -4.88 -14.89 32.72
N ASP A 107 -6.21 -14.95 32.53
CA ASP A 107 -7.12 -15.31 33.62
C ASP A 107 -6.82 -16.69 34.22
N LEU A 108 -6.47 -17.65 33.36
CA LEU A 108 -6.15 -19.02 33.76
C LEU A 108 -4.74 -19.11 34.35
N ALA A 109 -3.74 -18.48 33.74
CA ALA A 109 -2.34 -18.49 34.18
C ALA A 109 -2.13 -17.79 35.52
N LEU A 110 -2.90 -16.72 35.79
CA LEU A 110 -2.84 -15.97 37.05
C LEU A 110 -3.89 -16.47 38.08
N GLY A 111 -4.60 -17.55 37.77
CA GLY A 111 -5.60 -18.17 38.64
C GLY A 111 -5.03 -19.02 39.77
N ASN A 112 -5.92 -19.58 40.60
CA ASN A 112 -5.54 -20.35 41.80
C ASN A 112 -5.30 -21.85 41.56
N ASP A 113 -5.78 -22.40 40.43
CA ASP A 113 -5.56 -23.81 40.09
C ASP A 113 -4.19 -23.99 39.44
N ALA A 114 -3.25 -24.59 40.18
CA ALA A 114 -1.86 -24.70 39.75
C ALA A 114 -1.66 -25.52 38.45
N ALA A 115 -2.50 -26.55 38.21
CA ALA A 115 -2.38 -27.39 37.02
C ALA A 115 -2.86 -26.64 35.77
N ILE A 116 -4.01 -25.96 35.89
CA ILE A 116 -4.55 -25.11 34.81
C ILE A 116 -3.62 -23.92 34.55
N ALA A 117 -3.10 -23.29 35.61
CA ALA A 117 -2.19 -22.15 35.50
C ALA A 117 -0.90 -22.52 34.75
N ALA A 118 -0.33 -23.69 35.03
CA ALA A 118 0.87 -24.18 34.34
C ALA A 118 0.64 -24.44 32.84
N GLU A 119 -0.48 -25.08 32.47
CA GLU A 119 -0.82 -25.30 31.05
C GLU A 119 -1.14 -23.99 30.32
N ALA A 120 -1.85 -23.07 30.97
CA ALA A 120 -2.12 -21.74 30.42
C ALA A 120 -0.82 -20.94 30.19
N ALA A 121 0.10 -20.98 31.15
CA ALA A 121 1.40 -20.34 31.04
C ALA A 121 2.23 -20.94 29.89
N LYS A 122 2.22 -22.27 29.73
CA LYS A 122 2.88 -22.95 28.61
C LYS A 122 2.36 -22.46 27.27
N VAL A 123 1.05 -22.29 27.12
CA VAL A 123 0.47 -21.72 25.90
C VAL A 123 0.88 -20.25 25.76
N LEU A 124 0.73 -19.43 26.81
CA LEU A 124 0.99 -17.99 26.76
C LEU A 124 2.44 -17.66 26.34
N LYS A 125 3.43 -18.44 26.79
CA LYS A 125 4.84 -18.32 26.37
C LYS A 125 5.09 -18.48 24.87
N THR A 126 4.14 -19.03 24.12
CA THR A 126 4.20 -19.14 22.65
C THR A 126 3.48 -18.00 21.93
N GLN A 127 2.81 -17.12 22.67
CA GLN A 127 2.00 -16.03 22.14
C GLN A 127 2.76 -14.70 22.20
N VAL A 128 2.51 -13.84 21.23
CA VAL A 128 3.26 -12.59 21.03
C VAL A 128 2.38 -11.34 20.93
N PHE A 129 1.09 -11.49 20.62
CA PHE A 129 0.17 -10.37 20.51
C PHE A 129 -0.39 -9.97 21.89
N LEU A 130 0.50 -9.55 22.77
CA LEU A 130 0.17 -8.96 24.07
C LEU A 130 0.34 -7.44 23.98
N TYR A 131 -0.72 -6.71 24.28
CA TYR A 131 -0.74 -5.25 24.26
C TYR A 131 -0.49 -4.69 25.67
N GLU A 132 -0.43 -3.36 25.79
CA GLU A 132 -0.14 -2.68 27.06
C GLU A 132 -1.01 -3.20 28.21
N ALA A 133 -2.33 -3.32 28.00
CA ALA A 133 -3.27 -3.85 29.00
C ALA A 133 -2.98 -5.30 29.43
N ASP A 134 -2.48 -6.15 28.52
CA ASP A 134 -2.13 -7.54 28.82
C ASP A 134 -0.81 -7.62 29.59
N THR A 135 0.19 -6.86 29.13
CA THR A 135 1.51 -6.83 29.73
C THR A 135 1.50 -6.16 31.11
N ASP A 136 0.66 -5.15 31.33
CA ASP A 136 0.48 -4.51 32.63
C ASP A 136 -0.05 -5.50 33.68
N ARG A 137 -0.97 -6.40 33.30
CA ARG A 137 -1.45 -7.48 34.18
C ARG A 137 -0.33 -8.43 34.59
N LEU A 138 0.55 -8.80 33.65
CA LEU A 138 1.72 -9.64 33.95
C LEU A 138 2.71 -8.92 34.88
N ILE A 139 2.95 -7.63 34.65
CA ILE A 139 3.84 -6.80 35.48
C ILE A 139 3.29 -6.66 36.89
N GLU A 140 1.99 -6.40 37.02
CA GLU A 140 1.32 -6.29 38.32
C GLU A 140 1.38 -7.63 39.07
N ALA A 141 1.08 -8.74 38.41
CA ALA A 141 1.18 -10.07 39.01
C ALA A 141 2.62 -10.39 39.44
N TYR A 142 3.63 -10.05 38.64
CA TYR A 142 5.03 -10.21 39.00
C TYR A 142 5.43 -9.38 40.22
N LYS A 143 4.98 -8.12 40.30
CA LYS A 143 5.21 -7.25 41.47
C LYS A 143 4.53 -7.77 42.74
N ASN A 144 3.51 -8.62 42.60
CA ASN A 144 2.83 -9.32 43.69
C ASN A 144 3.38 -10.74 43.93
N ASP A 145 4.64 -11.01 43.54
CA ASP A 145 5.36 -12.28 43.75
C ASP A 145 4.70 -13.52 43.11
N ASN A 146 3.92 -13.34 42.04
CA ASN A 146 3.34 -14.47 41.31
C ASN A 146 4.42 -15.24 40.52
N ALA A 147 4.65 -16.50 40.91
CA ALA A 147 5.67 -17.36 40.30
C ALA A 147 5.44 -17.64 38.81
N VAL A 148 4.18 -17.79 38.39
CA VAL A 148 3.81 -18.04 36.98
C VAL A 148 4.09 -16.80 36.13
N ALA A 149 3.75 -15.61 36.63
CA ALA A 149 4.06 -14.35 35.95
C ALA A 149 5.57 -14.16 35.77
N LYS A 150 6.36 -14.47 36.80
CA LYS A 150 7.83 -14.47 36.71
C LYS A 150 8.32 -15.43 35.62
N GLU A 151 7.81 -16.66 35.59
CA GLU A 151 8.19 -17.69 34.61
C GLU A 151 7.85 -17.28 33.16
N ILE A 152 6.71 -16.62 32.95
CA ILE A 152 6.31 -16.07 31.65
C ILE A 152 7.26 -14.93 31.22
N LEU A 153 7.57 -13.99 32.12
CA LEU A 153 8.49 -12.89 31.84
C LEU A 153 9.91 -13.40 31.52
N GLU A 154 10.41 -14.40 32.27
CA GLU A 154 11.71 -15.02 31.99
C GLU A 154 11.74 -15.69 30.60
N SER A 155 10.65 -16.36 30.22
CA SER A 155 10.48 -16.95 28.89
C SER A 155 10.46 -15.90 27.78
N TYR A 156 9.78 -14.78 27.98
CA TYR A 156 9.78 -13.67 27.02
C TYR A 156 11.12 -12.96 26.93
N ALA A 157 11.84 -12.79 28.04
CA ALA A 157 13.20 -12.23 28.02
C ALA A 157 14.17 -13.12 27.22
N GLN A 158 13.98 -14.43 27.22
CA GLN A 158 14.72 -15.39 26.39
C GLN A 158 14.12 -15.60 24.99
N ALA A 159 13.02 -14.91 24.69
CA ALA A 159 12.24 -15.04 23.45
C ALA A 159 11.97 -16.51 23.07
N GLU A 160 11.55 -17.33 24.05
CA GLU A 160 11.34 -18.77 23.83
C GLU A 160 10.28 -19.10 22.77
N PHE A 161 9.33 -18.19 22.52
CA PHE A 161 8.36 -18.29 21.41
C PHE A 161 9.05 -18.40 20.04
N PHE A 162 10.29 -17.91 19.91
CA PHE A 162 11.09 -17.93 18.69
C PHE A 162 12.24 -18.94 18.77
N THR A 163 12.98 -18.97 19.88
CA THR A 163 14.18 -19.83 20.00
C THR A 163 13.83 -21.32 20.07
N LYS A 164 12.60 -21.67 20.45
CA LYS A 164 12.11 -23.06 20.46
C LYS A 164 11.45 -23.47 19.13
N LEU A 165 11.36 -22.59 18.14
CA LEU A 165 10.88 -22.96 16.81
C LEU A 165 11.91 -23.85 16.09
N PRO A 166 11.46 -24.76 15.20
CA PRO A 166 12.36 -25.50 14.33
C PRO A 166 13.27 -24.56 13.53
N GLU A 167 14.50 -25.00 13.27
CA GLU A 167 15.38 -24.28 12.34
C GLU A 167 14.85 -24.34 10.91
N VAL A 168 15.19 -23.33 10.12
CA VAL A 168 14.86 -23.28 8.69
C VAL A 168 15.57 -24.44 7.98
N ALA A 169 14.88 -25.09 7.04
CA ALA A 169 15.46 -26.15 6.24
C ALA A 169 16.68 -25.65 5.44
N ASP A 170 17.74 -26.47 5.34
CA ASP A 170 18.93 -26.15 4.55
C ASP A 170 18.61 -25.97 3.05
N GLU A 171 17.64 -26.74 2.55
CA GLU A 171 17.23 -26.75 1.15
C GLU A 171 15.72 -26.74 0.98
N ILE A 172 15.24 -26.02 -0.04
CA ILE A 172 13.84 -26.03 -0.48
C ILE A 172 13.81 -26.42 -1.95
N LYS A 173 13.12 -27.53 -2.26
CA LYS A 173 12.84 -27.93 -3.64
C LYS A 173 11.67 -27.12 -4.18
N VAL A 174 11.85 -26.54 -5.36
CA VAL A 174 10.81 -25.78 -6.06
C VAL A 174 10.57 -26.30 -7.45
N VAL A 175 9.37 -26.06 -7.96
CA VAL A 175 9.01 -26.25 -9.37
C VAL A 175 8.51 -24.93 -9.93
N THR A 176 9.00 -24.52 -11.10
CA THR A 176 8.71 -23.21 -11.68
C THR A 176 7.35 -23.17 -12.37
N TYR A 177 6.67 -22.03 -12.31
CA TYR A 177 5.50 -21.71 -13.11
C TYR A 177 5.61 -20.27 -13.61
N ILE A 178 5.75 -20.08 -14.93
CA ILE A 178 5.79 -18.75 -15.55
C ILE A 178 4.36 -18.21 -15.63
N ALA A 179 4.08 -17.15 -14.89
CA ALA A 179 2.78 -16.48 -14.87
C ALA A 179 2.59 -15.47 -16.01
N GLY A 180 3.69 -14.98 -16.61
CA GLY A 180 3.67 -14.03 -17.71
C GLY A 180 5.07 -13.61 -18.13
N GLU A 181 5.17 -13.05 -19.35
CA GLU A 181 6.38 -12.42 -19.88
C GLU A 181 6.27 -10.89 -19.77
N GLY A 182 7.33 -10.22 -19.33
CA GLY A 182 7.33 -8.80 -18.95
C GLY A 182 6.97 -8.57 -17.49
N ASP A 183 6.76 -7.31 -17.12
CA ASP A 183 6.40 -6.93 -15.76
C ASP A 183 5.01 -7.50 -15.38
N ILE A 184 4.95 -8.25 -14.29
CA ILE A 184 3.67 -8.73 -13.73
C ILE A 184 3.16 -7.71 -12.73
N SER A 185 2.04 -7.06 -13.07
CA SER A 185 1.42 -6.08 -12.17
C SER A 185 0.62 -6.76 -11.05
N THR A 186 0.45 -6.08 -9.92
CA THR A 186 -0.49 -6.53 -8.88
C THR A 186 -1.95 -6.49 -9.32
N ASP A 187 -2.28 -5.77 -10.41
CA ASP A 187 -3.60 -5.84 -11.05
C ASP A 187 -3.82 -7.20 -11.76
N LEU A 188 -2.78 -7.89 -12.26
CA LEU A 188 -2.92 -9.27 -12.77
C LEU A 188 -3.20 -10.28 -11.65
N LEU A 189 -2.51 -10.12 -10.52
CA LEU A 189 -2.61 -11.03 -9.37
C LEU A 189 -3.89 -10.78 -8.54
N SER A 190 -4.40 -9.55 -8.54
CA SER A 190 -5.58 -9.10 -7.81
C SER A 190 -6.23 -7.92 -8.55
N PRO A 191 -7.10 -8.17 -9.55
CA PRO A 191 -7.73 -7.13 -10.36
C PRO A 191 -8.50 -6.06 -9.57
N GLY A 192 -8.38 -4.79 -9.99
CA GLY A 192 -9.03 -3.65 -9.33
C GLY A 192 -10.56 -3.73 -9.28
N ASN A 193 -11.20 -4.19 -10.37
CA ASN A 193 -12.66 -4.39 -10.43
C ASN A 193 -13.18 -5.47 -9.48
N GLN A 194 -12.30 -6.33 -8.95
CA GLN A 194 -12.62 -7.35 -7.95
C GLN A 194 -12.26 -6.89 -6.52
N ALA A 195 -11.94 -5.62 -6.29
CA ALA A 195 -11.54 -5.11 -4.97
C ALA A 195 -12.59 -5.38 -3.86
N HIS A 196 -13.87 -5.41 -4.22
CA HIS A 196 -14.98 -5.67 -3.31
C HIS A 196 -14.93 -7.05 -2.63
N SER A 197 -14.25 -8.04 -3.23
CA SER A 197 -14.17 -9.40 -2.69
C SER A 197 -12.91 -9.66 -1.87
N ARG A 198 -11.97 -8.71 -1.77
CA ARG A 198 -10.65 -8.92 -1.13
C ARG A 198 -10.69 -9.46 0.30
N SER A 199 -11.72 -9.13 1.06
CA SER A 199 -11.90 -9.63 2.43
C SER A 199 -12.37 -11.10 2.48
N ASP A 200 -12.96 -11.61 1.40
CA ASP A 200 -13.25 -13.03 1.21
C ASP A 200 -12.10 -13.66 0.40
N ARG A 201 -11.06 -14.12 1.11
CA ARG A 201 -9.80 -14.60 0.50
C ARG A 201 -10.03 -15.72 -0.51
N GLU A 202 -10.97 -16.62 -0.25
CA GLU A 202 -11.28 -17.73 -1.16
C GLU A 202 -11.96 -17.22 -2.44
N LEU A 203 -13.01 -16.39 -2.32
CA LEU A 203 -13.69 -15.81 -3.47
C LEU A 203 -12.73 -14.95 -4.30
N HIS A 204 -11.93 -14.12 -3.63
CA HIS A 204 -10.94 -13.27 -4.30
C HIS A 204 -9.81 -14.08 -4.93
N GLY A 205 -9.44 -15.23 -4.36
CA GLY A 205 -8.47 -16.15 -4.94
C GLY A 205 -8.78 -16.53 -6.38
N LYS A 206 -10.06 -16.65 -6.75
CA LYS A 206 -10.49 -17.04 -8.10
C LYS A 206 -10.18 -16.02 -9.19
N CYS A 207 -9.87 -14.77 -8.84
CA CYS A 207 -9.50 -13.75 -9.82
C CYS A 207 -7.98 -13.62 -10.05
N MET A 208 -7.15 -14.43 -9.38
CA MET A 208 -5.71 -14.47 -9.60
C MET A 208 -5.42 -15.16 -10.93
N ILE A 209 -4.88 -14.45 -11.93
CA ILE A 209 -4.60 -15.00 -13.28
C ILE A 209 -5.82 -15.69 -13.91
N THR A 210 -5.64 -16.37 -15.05
CA THR A 210 -6.71 -17.11 -15.73
C THR A 210 -7.07 -18.41 -14.99
N PRO A 211 -8.32 -18.89 -15.07
CA PRO A 211 -8.72 -20.17 -14.50
C PRO A 211 -7.87 -21.36 -14.99
N GLN A 212 -7.46 -21.34 -16.26
CA GLN A 212 -6.59 -22.36 -16.84
C GLN A 212 -5.23 -22.42 -16.13
N ALA A 213 -4.63 -21.25 -15.88
CA ALA A 213 -3.37 -21.17 -15.15
C ALA A 213 -3.50 -21.64 -13.69
N GLN A 214 -4.63 -21.32 -13.04
CA GLN A 214 -4.94 -21.83 -11.69
C GLN A 214 -5.01 -23.36 -11.65
N ASP A 215 -5.65 -23.98 -12.65
CA ASP A 215 -5.73 -25.44 -12.78
C ASP A 215 -4.37 -26.07 -13.06
N GLU A 216 -3.55 -25.42 -13.90
CA GLU A 216 -2.16 -25.84 -14.16
C GLU A 216 -1.31 -25.82 -12.89
N ILE A 217 -1.41 -24.77 -12.07
CA ILE A 217 -0.72 -24.68 -10.77
C ILE A 217 -1.13 -25.85 -9.86
N LYS A 218 -2.43 -26.15 -9.77
CA LYS A 218 -2.92 -27.29 -8.97
C LYS A 218 -2.41 -28.63 -9.49
N MET A 219 -2.41 -28.83 -10.80
CA MET A 219 -1.86 -30.03 -11.42
C MET A 219 -0.36 -30.17 -11.12
N LEU A 220 0.39 -29.08 -11.18
CA LEU A 220 1.81 -29.04 -10.88
C LEU A 220 2.10 -29.41 -9.41
N GLN A 221 1.29 -28.89 -8.47
CA GLN A 221 1.37 -29.28 -7.05
C GLN A 221 1.08 -30.77 -6.85
N ALA A 222 0.07 -31.32 -7.52
CA ALA A 222 -0.27 -32.73 -7.43
C ALA A 222 0.84 -33.64 -8.01
N GLN A 223 1.52 -33.19 -9.07
CA GLN A 223 2.66 -33.90 -9.67
C GLN A 223 3.94 -33.82 -8.83
N HIS A 224 4.07 -32.79 -8.00
CA HIS A 224 5.25 -32.52 -7.18
C HIS A 224 4.90 -32.24 -5.71
N PRO A 225 4.32 -33.20 -4.97
CA PRO A 225 3.84 -32.99 -3.60
C PRO A 225 4.97 -32.69 -2.58
N ASP A 226 6.22 -32.99 -2.95
CA ASP A 226 7.42 -32.70 -2.15
C ASP A 226 8.07 -31.34 -2.48
N LYS A 227 7.49 -30.54 -3.38
CA LYS A 227 8.08 -29.28 -3.88
C LYS A 227 7.10 -28.13 -3.74
N SER A 228 7.64 -26.92 -3.56
CA SER A 228 6.85 -25.68 -3.57
C SER A 228 6.77 -25.13 -5.00
N VAL A 229 5.64 -24.53 -5.37
CA VAL A 229 5.55 -23.84 -6.67
C VAL A 229 6.16 -22.45 -6.56
N MET A 230 7.07 -22.11 -7.47
CA MET A 230 7.64 -20.76 -7.61
C MET A 230 6.99 -20.04 -8.79
N LEU A 231 6.26 -18.96 -8.50
CA LEU A 231 5.59 -18.14 -9.52
C LEU A 231 6.56 -17.12 -10.14
N ILE A 232 6.66 -17.07 -11.47
CA ILE A 232 7.71 -16.30 -12.16
C ILE A 232 7.16 -15.25 -13.13
N ALA A 233 7.74 -14.04 -13.08
CA ALA A 233 7.67 -13.02 -14.13
C ALA A 233 8.91 -13.14 -15.05
N GLU A 234 8.73 -13.69 -16.24
CA GLU A 234 9.84 -13.94 -17.17
C GLU A 234 10.18 -12.68 -17.96
N LYS A 235 11.46 -12.35 -18.09
CA LYS A 235 11.96 -11.08 -18.69
C LYS A 235 11.36 -9.81 -18.07
N GLY A 236 10.90 -9.88 -16.83
CA GLY A 236 10.29 -8.74 -16.14
C GLY A 236 10.44 -8.78 -14.63
N THR A 237 9.79 -7.81 -14.02
CA THR A 237 9.74 -7.59 -12.58
C THR A 237 8.42 -8.13 -12.03
N MET A 238 8.48 -8.87 -10.93
CA MET A 238 7.26 -9.35 -10.25
C MET A 238 6.65 -8.26 -9.36
N GLY A 239 5.34 -8.08 -9.45
CA GLY A 239 4.54 -7.31 -8.50
C GLY A 239 4.61 -5.80 -8.66
N VAL A 240 4.73 -5.27 -9.88
CA VAL A 240 4.73 -3.82 -10.13
C VAL A 240 3.35 -3.18 -9.87
N GLY A 241 3.32 -1.90 -9.50
CA GLY A 241 2.08 -1.12 -9.34
C GLY A 241 1.59 -1.00 -7.89
N SER A 242 0.33 -1.41 -7.65
CA SER A 242 -0.39 -1.14 -6.40
C SER A 242 0.13 -1.96 -5.20
N SER A 243 0.11 -1.37 -3.99
CA SER A 243 0.52 -1.99 -2.73
C SER A 243 -0.47 -3.01 -2.13
N ARG A 244 -1.44 -3.48 -2.92
CA ARG A 244 -2.53 -4.34 -2.42
C ARG A 244 -2.00 -5.69 -1.93
N MET A 245 -2.18 -5.96 -0.63
CA MET A 245 -1.77 -7.23 -0.01
C MET A 245 -2.51 -8.45 -0.61
N SER A 246 -3.71 -8.23 -1.17
CA SER A 246 -4.47 -9.27 -1.88
C SER A 246 -3.70 -9.94 -3.01
N GLY A 247 -2.74 -9.25 -3.65
CA GLY A 247 -1.88 -9.87 -4.67
C GLY A 247 -1.04 -11.01 -4.08
N VAL A 248 -0.37 -10.77 -2.95
CA VAL A 248 0.42 -11.80 -2.24
C VAL A 248 -0.48 -12.83 -1.57
N ASN A 249 -1.61 -12.42 -0.98
CA ASN A 249 -2.57 -13.36 -0.38
C ASN A 249 -3.09 -14.36 -1.41
N ASN A 250 -3.38 -13.92 -2.64
CA ASN A 250 -3.76 -14.81 -3.72
C ASN A 250 -2.61 -15.77 -4.09
N VAL A 251 -1.39 -15.25 -4.28
CA VAL A 251 -0.23 -16.12 -4.56
C VAL A 251 -0.03 -17.16 -3.45
N ALA A 252 -0.12 -16.75 -2.18
CA ALA A 252 0.00 -17.65 -1.03
C ALA A 252 -1.15 -18.67 -0.96
N LEU A 253 -2.39 -18.25 -1.27
CA LEU A 253 -3.53 -19.16 -1.29
C LEU A 253 -3.34 -20.28 -2.32
N TRP A 254 -2.79 -19.97 -3.49
CA TRP A 254 -2.62 -20.93 -4.57
C TRP A 254 -1.31 -21.72 -4.50
N THR A 255 -0.22 -21.13 -4.01
CA THR A 255 1.13 -21.74 -4.07
C THR A 255 1.78 -21.98 -2.70
N GLY A 256 1.29 -21.30 -1.66
CA GLY A 256 1.83 -21.34 -0.30
C GLY A 256 1.26 -22.46 0.57
N LYS A 257 1.49 -22.36 1.87
CA LYS A 257 1.10 -23.36 2.89
C LYS A 257 0.07 -22.79 3.84
N GLN A 258 -0.91 -23.59 4.25
CA GLN A 258 -1.90 -23.17 5.24
C GLN A 258 -1.21 -22.88 6.58
N ALA A 259 -1.47 -21.71 7.16
CA ALA A 259 -0.80 -21.25 8.39
C ALA A 259 -1.25 -22.03 9.64
N SER A 260 -2.49 -22.49 9.65
CA SER A 260 -3.08 -23.25 10.76
C SER A 260 -4.19 -24.14 10.23
N PRO A 261 -4.30 -25.41 10.66
CA PRO A 261 -5.41 -26.27 10.27
C PRO A 261 -6.78 -25.76 10.75
N TYR A 262 -6.80 -24.89 11.78
CA TYR A 262 -8.02 -24.33 12.37
C TYR A 262 -8.40 -22.95 11.81
N ILE A 263 -7.59 -22.39 10.92
CA ILE A 263 -7.83 -21.08 10.31
C ILE A 263 -7.99 -21.28 8.80
N PRO A 264 -9.19 -21.09 8.24
CA PRO A 264 -9.44 -21.33 6.83
C PRO A 264 -8.89 -20.18 5.96
N PHE A 265 -8.38 -20.51 4.77
CA PHE A 265 -7.96 -19.58 3.71
C PHE A 265 -6.87 -18.56 4.09
N VAL A 266 -6.08 -18.85 5.13
CA VAL A 266 -4.89 -18.09 5.50
C VAL A 266 -3.66 -18.94 5.20
N ASN A 267 -3.01 -18.63 4.08
CA ASN A 267 -1.77 -19.28 3.66
C ASN A 267 -0.58 -18.32 3.77
N ILE A 268 0.60 -18.89 3.97
CA ILE A 268 1.88 -18.20 4.17
C ILE A 268 2.97 -18.84 3.30
N ALA A 269 4.17 -18.27 3.36
CA ALA A 269 5.37 -18.76 2.69
C ALA A 269 5.25 -18.93 1.16
N PRO A 270 4.70 -17.96 0.40
CA PRO A 270 4.75 -17.99 -1.07
C PRO A 270 6.20 -17.86 -1.57
N ILE A 271 6.50 -18.45 -2.74
CA ILE A 271 7.79 -18.28 -3.41
C ILE A 271 7.56 -17.64 -4.78
N VAL A 272 8.22 -16.50 -5.02
CA VAL A 272 8.11 -15.75 -6.27
C VAL A 272 9.48 -15.41 -6.84
N GLY A 273 9.56 -15.31 -8.17
CA GLY A 273 10.76 -14.91 -8.88
C GLY A 273 10.44 -13.91 -10.00
N GLY A 274 11.39 -13.03 -10.30
CA GLY A 274 11.36 -12.21 -11.51
C GLY A 274 12.72 -12.18 -12.15
N THR A 275 12.79 -12.16 -13.48
CA THR A 275 14.06 -12.00 -14.20
C THR A 275 14.78 -10.72 -13.77
N ASN A 276 14.03 -9.63 -13.60
CA ASN A 276 14.55 -8.33 -13.16
C ASN A 276 14.30 -8.07 -11.66
N GLY A 277 14.05 -9.13 -10.89
CA GLY A 277 13.72 -9.04 -9.47
C GLY A 277 12.25 -8.80 -9.17
N ILE A 278 12.01 -8.32 -7.95
CA ILE A 278 10.68 -8.12 -7.36
C ILE A 278 10.53 -6.64 -7.00
N SER A 279 9.36 -6.06 -7.21
CA SER A 279 9.11 -4.66 -6.83
C SER A 279 9.27 -4.49 -5.30
N PRO A 280 9.82 -3.35 -4.80
CA PRO A 280 10.16 -3.23 -3.38
C PRO A 280 9.00 -3.39 -2.39
N ILE A 281 7.80 -2.87 -2.75
CA ILE A 281 6.61 -2.98 -1.90
C ILE A 281 6.12 -4.43 -1.90
N PHE A 282 6.04 -5.06 -3.07
CA PHE A 282 5.59 -6.44 -3.19
C PHE A 282 6.54 -7.41 -2.49
N LEU A 283 7.85 -7.20 -2.60
CA LEU A 283 8.86 -7.98 -1.88
C LEU A 283 8.68 -7.87 -0.36
N THR A 284 8.41 -6.66 0.14
CA THR A 284 8.12 -6.45 1.58
C THR A 284 6.90 -7.28 1.97
N THR A 285 5.81 -7.25 1.18
CA THR A 285 4.62 -8.07 1.44
C THR A 285 4.90 -9.58 1.40
N VAL A 286 5.76 -10.05 0.50
CA VAL A 286 6.20 -11.46 0.46
C VAL A 286 6.98 -11.80 1.74
N ASP A 287 7.95 -10.96 2.12
CA ASP A 287 8.79 -11.18 3.31
C ASP A 287 7.96 -11.22 4.60
N VAL A 288 6.97 -10.34 4.77
CA VAL A 288 6.12 -10.32 5.99
C VAL A 288 5.24 -11.55 6.14
N THR A 289 4.96 -12.28 5.05
CA THR A 289 4.24 -13.56 5.07
C THR A 289 5.16 -14.78 5.22
N GLY A 290 6.45 -14.56 5.51
CA GLY A 290 7.46 -15.62 5.56
C GLY A 290 7.79 -16.22 4.20
N GLY A 291 7.46 -15.51 3.11
CA GLY A 291 7.73 -15.91 1.74
C GLY A 291 9.15 -15.61 1.29
N ILE A 292 9.48 -16.07 0.07
CA ILE A 292 10.80 -15.89 -0.56
C ILE A 292 10.62 -15.22 -1.91
N GLY A 293 11.28 -14.07 -2.11
CA GLY A 293 11.36 -13.38 -3.39
C GLY A 293 12.76 -13.46 -4.00
N LEU A 294 12.88 -13.93 -5.24
CA LEU A 294 14.15 -14.14 -5.94
C LEU A 294 14.34 -13.20 -7.13
N ASP A 295 15.55 -12.63 -7.22
CA ASP A 295 16.07 -11.91 -8.38
C ASP A 295 16.83 -12.91 -9.27
N LEU A 296 16.16 -13.38 -10.33
CA LEU A 296 16.61 -14.53 -11.11
C LEU A 296 17.75 -14.16 -12.07
N LYS A 297 17.73 -12.98 -12.70
CA LYS A 297 18.76 -12.59 -13.68
C LYS A 297 19.04 -13.66 -14.75
N ASN A 298 18.01 -14.43 -15.10
CA ASN A 298 18.11 -15.53 -16.06
C ASN A 298 18.23 -15.03 -17.52
N TRP A 299 18.17 -13.71 -17.73
CA TRP A 299 18.49 -13.03 -18.97
C TRP A 299 19.56 -11.95 -18.72
N VAL A 300 20.60 -11.93 -19.55
CA VAL A 300 21.72 -10.99 -19.43
C VAL A 300 21.95 -10.24 -20.74
N LYS A 301 22.52 -9.03 -20.65
CA LYS A 301 22.88 -8.24 -21.83
C LYS A 301 23.99 -8.96 -22.60
N LYS A 302 23.78 -9.16 -23.90
CA LYS A 302 24.80 -9.70 -24.80
C LYS A 302 25.94 -8.71 -24.93
N LEU A 303 27.16 -9.18 -24.71
CA LEU A 303 28.38 -8.39 -24.87
C LEU A 303 29.10 -8.78 -26.17
N ASP A 304 29.76 -7.82 -26.81
CA ASP A 304 30.67 -8.06 -27.92
C ASP A 304 32.07 -8.51 -27.42
N GLU A 305 32.98 -8.80 -28.35
CA GLU A 305 34.35 -9.23 -28.04
C GLU A 305 35.16 -8.20 -27.22
N ASN A 306 34.72 -6.93 -27.21
CA ASN A 306 35.33 -5.83 -26.46
C ASN A 306 34.63 -5.56 -25.12
N GLY A 307 33.61 -6.33 -24.76
CA GLY A 307 32.82 -6.15 -23.54
C GLY A 307 31.75 -5.05 -23.64
N ASN A 308 31.49 -4.51 -24.84
CA ASN A 308 30.43 -3.53 -25.04
C ASN A 308 29.08 -4.22 -25.22
N VAL A 309 28.01 -3.57 -24.74
CA VAL A 309 26.65 -4.08 -24.92
C VAL A 309 26.27 -4.05 -26.41
N VAL A 310 25.91 -5.20 -26.96
CA VAL A 310 25.40 -5.31 -28.33
C VAL A 310 23.99 -4.71 -28.37
N ARG A 311 23.75 -3.79 -29.31
CA ARG A 311 22.47 -3.10 -29.47
C ARG A 311 21.80 -3.45 -30.81
N ASN A 312 20.48 -3.39 -30.86
CA ASN A 312 19.66 -3.60 -32.06
C ASN A 312 19.51 -2.29 -32.88
N GLU A 313 18.75 -2.33 -33.97
CA GLU A 313 18.51 -1.20 -34.88
C GLU A 313 17.81 0.02 -34.21
N ASN A 314 17.17 -0.21 -33.05
CA ASN A 314 16.52 0.83 -32.25
C ASN A 314 17.43 1.33 -31.10
N ASP A 315 18.74 1.03 -31.16
CA ASP A 315 19.73 1.31 -30.12
C ASP A 315 19.45 0.62 -28.77
N GLU A 316 18.76 -0.53 -28.77
CA GLU A 316 18.38 -1.24 -27.55
C GLU A 316 19.28 -2.46 -27.28
N PRO A 317 19.68 -2.74 -26.03
CA PRO A 317 20.47 -3.92 -25.68
C PRO A 317 19.83 -5.25 -26.11
N ILE A 318 20.60 -6.11 -26.76
CA ILE A 318 20.20 -7.50 -27.05
C ILE A 318 20.40 -8.36 -25.79
N LEU A 319 19.42 -9.20 -25.44
CA LEU A 319 19.48 -10.10 -24.28
C LEU A 319 19.73 -11.56 -24.70
N GLU A 320 20.45 -12.32 -23.88
CA GLU A 320 20.64 -13.77 -24.00
C GLU A 320 20.19 -14.50 -22.72
N GLN A 321 19.63 -15.70 -22.88
CA GLN A 321 19.17 -16.51 -21.75
C GLN A 321 20.35 -17.25 -21.10
N ALA A 322 20.64 -16.94 -19.84
CA ALA A 322 21.72 -17.58 -19.08
C ALA A 322 21.33 -18.98 -18.59
N TYR A 323 20.07 -19.16 -18.17
CA TYR A 323 19.51 -20.45 -17.77
C TYR A 323 17.98 -20.45 -17.91
N SER A 324 17.36 -21.63 -17.99
CA SER A 324 15.91 -21.76 -18.18
C SER A 324 15.17 -21.82 -16.85
N VAL A 325 14.01 -21.16 -16.80
CA VAL A 325 13.01 -21.27 -15.73
C VAL A 325 11.63 -21.68 -16.27
N ALA A 326 11.60 -22.31 -17.46
CA ALA A 326 10.38 -22.78 -18.12
C ALA A 326 9.46 -23.56 -17.18
N THR A 327 8.14 -23.37 -17.27
CA THR A 327 7.16 -24.04 -16.41
C THR A 327 7.42 -25.54 -16.30
N GLY A 328 7.47 -26.06 -15.07
CA GLY A 328 7.81 -27.44 -14.76
C GLY A 328 9.30 -27.70 -14.49
N THR A 329 10.16 -26.69 -14.58
CA THR A 329 11.59 -26.85 -14.22
C THR A 329 11.71 -27.05 -12.71
N VAL A 330 12.44 -28.08 -12.29
CA VAL A 330 12.73 -28.35 -10.89
C VAL A 330 14.05 -27.69 -10.50
N LEU A 331 14.02 -26.87 -9.46
CA LEU A 331 15.18 -26.16 -8.93
C LEU A 331 15.31 -26.40 -7.42
N THR A 332 16.50 -26.15 -6.89
CA THR A 332 16.77 -26.22 -5.44
C THR A 332 17.25 -24.85 -4.96
N ILE A 333 16.53 -24.29 -3.99
CA ILE A 333 16.96 -23.13 -3.21
C ILE A 333 17.81 -23.68 -2.07
N ASN A 334 19.13 -23.51 -2.14
CA ASN A 334 20.03 -23.88 -1.05
C ASN A 334 20.23 -22.65 -0.16
N ILE A 335 19.63 -22.67 1.03
CA ILE A 335 19.62 -21.53 1.97
C ILE A 335 20.97 -21.38 2.67
N LYS A 336 21.64 -22.51 2.93
CA LYS A 336 22.95 -22.53 3.59
C LYS A 336 24.04 -21.90 2.73
N GLU A 337 24.08 -22.29 1.45
CA GLU A 337 25.03 -21.77 0.46
C GLU A 337 24.54 -20.46 -0.18
N LYS A 338 23.26 -20.14 -0.01
CA LYS A 338 22.57 -18.97 -0.59
C LYS A 338 22.63 -18.95 -2.11
N LYS A 339 22.43 -20.13 -2.72
CA LYS A 339 22.50 -20.37 -4.16
C LYS A 339 21.24 -21.04 -4.70
N LEU A 340 20.94 -20.79 -5.97
CA LEU A 340 19.92 -21.51 -6.73
C LEU A 340 20.58 -22.57 -7.61
N TYR A 341 20.08 -23.80 -7.59
CA TYR A 341 20.61 -24.93 -8.35
C TYR A 341 19.60 -25.54 -9.32
N ASN A 342 20.11 -26.08 -10.43
CA ASN A 342 19.41 -27.06 -11.27
C ASN A 342 20.23 -28.37 -11.30
N GLY A 343 19.76 -29.39 -10.58
CA GLY A 343 20.60 -30.56 -10.28
C GLY A 343 21.85 -30.12 -9.52
N ASP A 344 23.03 -30.46 -10.05
CA ASP A 344 24.33 -30.09 -9.46
C ASP A 344 24.88 -28.75 -9.98
N GLN A 345 24.19 -28.11 -10.95
CA GLN A 345 24.62 -26.84 -11.54
C GLN A 345 24.19 -25.66 -10.67
N GLU A 346 25.16 -24.89 -10.15
CA GLU A 346 24.92 -23.57 -9.57
C GLU A 346 24.47 -22.60 -10.67
N LEU A 347 23.34 -21.93 -10.45
CA LEU A 347 22.79 -20.95 -11.39
C LEU A 347 23.16 -19.53 -10.99
N ILE A 348 22.78 -19.11 -9.77
CA ILE A 348 22.93 -17.73 -9.30
C ILE A 348 23.09 -17.63 -7.78
N ASP A 349 23.64 -16.49 -7.35
CA ASP A 349 23.59 -16.05 -5.96
C ASP A 349 22.20 -15.49 -5.60
N ILE A 350 21.65 -15.96 -4.47
CA ILE A 350 20.35 -15.53 -3.93
C ILE A 350 20.48 -15.00 -2.50
N SER A 351 21.68 -14.57 -2.09
CA SER A 351 21.96 -14.15 -0.71
C SER A 351 21.10 -12.99 -0.20
N LYS A 352 20.64 -12.11 -1.11
CA LYS A 352 19.72 -11.01 -0.80
C LYS A 352 18.35 -11.49 -0.29
N ALA A 353 17.94 -12.71 -0.61
CA ALA A 353 16.70 -13.31 -0.10
C ALA A 353 16.85 -13.88 1.33
N PHE A 354 18.08 -14.00 1.84
CA PHE A 354 18.40 -14.63 3.11
C PHE A 354 19.31 -13.74 3.98
N THR A 355 18.90 -12.48 4.14
CA THR A 355 19.46 -11.62 5.20
C THR A 355 19.08 -12.17 6.58
N PRO A 356 19.81 -11.82 7.65
CA PRO A 356 19.48 -12.32 8.99
C PRO A 356 18.03 -12.08 9.39
N GLN A 357 17.47 -10.90 9.09
CA GLN A 357 16.08 -10.56 9.39
C GLN A 357 15.08 -11.36 8.54
N LYS A 358 15.37 -11.60 7.25
CA LYS A 358 14.52 -12.47 6.42
C LYS A 358 14.52 -13.91 6.94
N MET A 359 15.66 -14.39 7.44
CA MET A 359 15.73 -15.71 8.09
C MET A 359 14.88 -15.77 9.36
N GLU A 360 14.82 -14.70 10.16
CA GLU A 360 13.90 -14.60 11.30
C GLU A 360 12.43 -14.72 10.86
N PHE A 361 12.05 -14.01 9.80
CA PHE A 361 10.67 -14.05 9.27
C PHE A 361 10.31 -15.42 8.72
N ILE A 362 11.21 -16.06 7.96
CA ILE A 362 11.00 -17.42 7.45
C ILE A 362 10.84 -18.41 8.62
N LYS A 363 11.70 -18.33 9.64
CA LYS A 363 11.64 -19.19 10.83
C LYS A 363 10.34 -19.01 11.62
N ALA A 364 9.90 -17.76 11.80
CA ALA A 364 8.68 -17.44 12.53
C ALA A 364 7.40 -17.62 11.70
N GLY A 365 7.51 -17.88 10.39
CA GLY A 365 6.36 -17.94 9.48
C GLY A 365 5.72 -16.58 9.19
N GLY A 366 6.45 -15.47 9.42
CA GLY A 366 6.00 -14.11 9.19
C GLY A 366 6.72 -13.08 10.05
N SER A 367 6.58 -11.79 9.71
CA SER A 367 7.28 -10.70 10.42
C SER A 367 6.61 -10.29 11.73
N TYR A 368 5.28 -10.43 11.84
CA TYR A 368 4.52 -9.88 12.98
C TYR A 368 5.00 -10.46 14.31
N ALA A 369 5.22 -11.78 14.36
CA ALA A 369 5.68 -12.44 15.57
C ALA A 369 7.08 -11.97 16.00
N ILE A 370 7.95 -11.63 15.05
CA ILE A 370 9.28 -11.08 15.33
C ILE A 370 9.17 -9.65 15.88
N VAL A 371 8.34 -8.80 15.26
CA VAL A 371 8.17 -7.40 15.68
C VAL A 371 7.61 -7.32 17.11
N PHE A 372 6.48 -7.98 17.36
CA PHE A 372 5.88 -8.03 18.71
C PHE A 372 6.78 -8.75 19.71
N GLY A 373 7.42 -9.83 19.28
CA GLY A 373 8.37 -10.59 20.08
C GLY A 373 9.55 -9.76 20.59
N LYS A 374 10.16 -8.92 19.74
CA LYS A 374 11.23 -7.98 20.14
C LYS A 374 10.74 -6.96 21.16
N LYS A 375 9.51 -6.44 21.00
CA LYS A 375 8.87 -5.52 21.97
C LYS A 375 8.68 -6.21 23.34
N LEU A 376 8.16 -7.44 23.34
CA LEU A 376 7.96 -8.22 24.57
C LEU A 376 9.26 -8.60 25.26
N GLN A 377 10.30 -8.98 24.51
CA GLN A 377 11.61 -9.29 25.07
C GLN A 377 12.19 -8.08 25.82
N THR A 378 12.15 -6.92 25.16
CA THR A 378 12.65 -5.65 25.73
C THR A 378 11.90 -5.29 27.01
N LEU A 379 10.56 -5.41 26.98
CA LEU A 379 9.72 -5.16 28.14
C LEU A 379 10.04 -6.11 29.30
N ALA A 380 10.11 -7.41 29.03
CA ALA A 380 10.37 -8.41 30.05
C ALA A 380 11.75 -8.24 30.70
N ALA A 381 12.80 -7.99 29.90
CA ALA A 381 14.13 -7.73 30.44
C ALA A 381 14.14 -6.50 31.37
N LYS A 382 13.47 -5.42 30.95
CA LYS A 382 13.32 -4.19 31.75
C LYS A 382 12.60 -4.46 33.06
N VAL A 383 11.51 -5.22 33.05
CA VAL A 383 10.71 -5.55 34.25
C VAL A 383 11.50 -6.43 35.21
N LEU A 384 12.27 -7.39 34.69
CA LEU A 384 13.14 -8.27 35.47
C LEU A 384 14.44 -7.60 35.94
N GLY A 385 14.77 -6.40 35.44
CA GLY A 385 16.00 -5.69 35.77
C GLY A 385 17.26 -6.35 35.21
N ILE A 386 17.16 -7.04 34.07
CA ILE A 386 18.28 -7.71 33.39
C ILE A 386 18.57 -7.05 32.04
N GLU A 387 19.78 -7.24 31.54
CA GLU A 387 20.10 -6.94 30.14
C GLU A 387 19.38 -7.95 29.23
N ALA A 388 18.77 -7.45 28.15
CA ALA A 388 18.07 -8.31 27.20
C ALA A 388 19.07 -9.26 26.50
N PRO A 389 18.86 -10.59 26.56
CA PRO A 389 19.70 -11.54 25.83
C PRO A 389 19.70 -11.27 24.32
N LEU A 390 20.86 -11.43 23.69
CA LEU A 390 20.99 -11.32 22.24
C LEU A 390 20.41 -12.58 21.57
N VAL A 391 19.12 -12.54 21.23
CA VAL A 391 18.41 -13.63 20.53
C VAL A 391 18.28 -13.34 19.04
N PHE A 392 17.90 -12.12 18.70
CA PHE A 392 17.70 -11.69 17.33
C PHE A 392 19.02 -11.24 16.71
N ALA A 393 19.11 -11.33 15.39
CA ALA A 393 20.23 -10.80 14.65
C ALA A 393 20.40 -9.29 14.93
N PRO A 394 21.62 -8.83 15.20
CA PRO A 394 21.86 -7.41 15.38
C PRO A 394 21.52 -6.67 14.09
N SER A 395 20.92 -5.49 14.22
CA SER A 395 20.70 -4.59 13.09
C SER A 395 22.02 -4.26 12.41
N LYS A 396 22.03 -4.22 11.08
CA LYS A 396 23.15 -3.66 10.34
C LYS A 396 23.18 -2.16 10.59
N GLU A 397 24.23 -1.65 11.22
CA GLU A 397 24.37 -0.22 11.51
C GLU A 397 25.58 0.33 10.74
N ILE A 398 25.36 1.37 9.93
CA ILE A 398 26.39 2.03 9.13
C ILE A 398 26.52 3.46 9.64
N SER A 399 27.75 3.84 10.02
CA SER A 399 28.10 5.20 10.41
C SER A 399 29.39 5.60 9.70
N ILE A 400 29.38 6.74 9.01
CA ILE A 400 30.53 7.25 8.24
C ILE A 400 31.00 8.57 8.86
N GLU A 401 32.20 8.57 9.45
CA GLU A 401 32.77 9.75 10.09
C GLU A 401 33.04 10.87 9.07
N GLY A 402 32.64 12.11 9.41
CA GLY A 402 32.84 13.29 8.57
C GLY A 402 31.91 13.43 7.36
N GLN A 403 30.97 12.49 7.16
CA GLN A 403 29.95 12.59 6.12
C GLN A 403 28.65 13.18 6.67
N GLY A 404 28.13 14.22 6.01
CA GLY A 404 26.83 14.81 6.34
C GLY A 404 25.65 13.90 5.98
N LEU A 405 24.47 14.29 6.44
CA LEU A 405 23.23 13.57 6.24
C LEU A 405 22.39 14.20 5.14
N THR A 406 21.86 13.35 4.26
CA THR A 406 20.70 13.67 3.42
C THR A 406 19.50 14.05 4.29
N ALA A 407 18.48 14.71 3.71
CA ALA A 407 17.29 15.08 4.48
C ALA A 407 16.57 13.82 5.01
N VAL A 408 16.56 12.75 4.22
CA VAL A 408 16.01 11.44 4.62
C VAL A 408 16.78 10.88 5.81
N GLU A 409 18.11 10.82 5.76
CA GLU A 409 18.91 10.32 6.89
C GLU A 409 18.67 11.15 8.16
N LYS A 410 18.52 12.48 8.06
CA LYS A 410 18.15 13.35 9.20
C LYS A 410 16.79 12.95 9.80
N ILE A 411 15.79 12.70 8.97
CA ILE A 411 14.46 12.23 9.43
C ILE A 411 14.56 10.88 10.13
N PHE A 412 15.27 9.93 9.52
CA PHE A 412 15.41 8.59 10.10
C PHE A 412 16.15 8.63 11.43
N ASN A 413 17.22 9.41 11.54
CA ASN A 413 17.95 9.56 12.80
C ASN A 413 17.10 10.26 13.88
N ARG A 414 16.28 11.27 13.52
CA ARG A 414 15.35 11.92 14.47
C ARG A 414 14.36 10.92 15.05
N ASN A 415 13.81 10.04 14.22
CA ASN A 415 12.73 9.14 14.60
C ASN A 415 13.23 7.73 14.99
N ALA A 416 14.55 7.52 15.10
CA ALA A 416 15.12 6.20 15.38
C ALA A 416 14.85 5.74 16.81
N VAL A 417 14.41 4.49 16.97
CA VAL A 417 14.10 3.86 18.25
C VAL A 417 15.15 2.80 18.58
N GLY A 418 15.74 2.88 19.78
CA GLY A 418 16.73 1.90 20.25
C GLY A 418 18.15 2.13 19.75
N VAL A 419 18.42 3.28 19.12
CA VAL A 419 19.78 3.69 18.72
C VAL A 419 20.44 4.45 19.87
N PRO A 420 21.67 4.11 20.29
CA PRO A 420 22.37 4.83 21.34
C PRO A 420 22.50 6.33 21.04
N ALA A 421 22.31 7.16 22.08
CA ALA A 421 22.40 8.61 21.94
C ALA A 421 23.74 9.05 21.32
N GLY A 422 23.67 9.95 20.34
CA GLY A 422 24.84 10.47 19.62
C GLY A 422 25.35 9.59 18.47
N LYS A 423 24.81 8.38 18.28
CA LYS A 423 25.13 7.56 17.10
C LYS A 423 24.32 8.05 15.90
N VAL A 424 25.03 8.39 14.83
CA VAL A 424 24.45 8.78 13.55
C VAL A 424 24.48 7.59 12.59
N LEU A 425 23.34 7.28 12.00
CA LEU A 425 23.17 6.21 11.02
C LEU A 425 23.06 6.77 9.60
N HIS A 426 23.70 6.10 8.65
CA HIS A 426 23.66 6.41 7.22
C HIS A 426 22.87 5.37 6.44
N ALA A 427 22.59 5.67 5.17
CA ALA A 427 21.90 4.79 4.24
C ALA A 427 22.46 3.36 4.25
N GLY A 428 21.56 2.38 4.22
CA GLY A 428 21.85 0.95 4.32
C GLY A 428 21.89 0.40 5.75
N SER A 429 21.66 1.25 6.78
CA SER A 429 21.44 0.82 8.16
C SER A 429 20.01 0.28 8.33
N ASP A 430 19.85 -0.86 9.01
CA ASP A 430 18.56 -1.39 9.45
C ASP A 430 18.12 -0.64 10.71
N VAL A 431 16.99 0.07 10.64
CA VAL A 431 16.51 0.88 11.75
C VAL A 431 15.02 0.67 11.99
N ARG A 432 14.63 0.81 13.26
CA ARG A 432 13.25 0.91 13.68
C ARG A 432 12.95 2.38 13.95
N VAL A 433 11.89 2.90 13.36
CA VAL A 433 11.53 4.32 13.42
C VAL A 433 10.11 4.50 13.91
N GLU A 434 9.86 5.58 14.64
CA GLU A 434 8.50 6.05 14.95
C GLU A 434 7.80 6.50 13.66
N VAL A 435 6.50 6.21 13.58
CA VAL A 435 5.62 6.61 12.48
C VAL A 435 4.65 7.66 12.99
N ASN A 436 4.66 8.84 12.38
CA ASN A 436 3.87 9.98 12.86
C ASN A 436 2.46 9.97 12.26
N ILE A 437 2.33 9.78 10.94
CA ILE A 437 1.04 9.81 10.24
C ILE A 437 0.79 8.51 9.51
N VAL A 438 -0.44 7.99 9.61
CA VAL A 438 -0.84 6.77 8.88
C VAL A 438 -2.08 6.98 8.00
N GLY A 439 -2.00 6.53 6.75
CA GLY A 439 -3.10 6.60 5.79
C GLY A 439 -3.69 5.24 5.43
N SER A 440 -5.01 5.16 5.34
CA SER A 440 -5.73 3.99 4.82
C SER A 440 -6.85 4.42 3.87
N GLN A 441 -7.05 3.67 2.78
CA GLN A 441 -8.12 3.92 1.80
C GLN A 441 -9.08 2.74 1.73
N ASP A 442 -10.22 2.90 1.07
CA ASP A 442 -11.37 2.00 1.16
C ASP A 442 -11.24 0.65 0.44
N THR A 443 -10.35 0.54 -0.54
CA THR A 443 -10.08 -0.74 -1.25
C THR A 443 -8.96 -1.57 -0.60
N THR A 444 -8.08 -0.97 0.21
CA THR A 444 -7.09 -1.68 1.03
C THR A 444 -7.46 -1.69 2.51
N GLY A 445 -8.38 -0.85 2.95
CA GLY A 445 -8.75 -0.66 4.35
C GLY A 445 -9.41 -1.90 4.95
N LEU A 446 -10.24 -2.63 4.20
CA LEU A 446 -10.78 -3.91 4.68
C LEU A 446 -9.69 -4.94 4.95
N MET A 447 -8.66 -5.00 4.10
CA MET A 447 -7.51 -5.88 4.34
C MET A 447 -6.71 -5.39 5.55
N THR A 448 -6.49 -4.08 5.67
CA THR A 448 -5.81 -3.49 6.83
C THR A 448 -6.57 -3.80 8.13
N ALA A 449 -7.90 -3.73 8.13
CA ALA A 449 -8.73 -4.16 9.25
C ALA A 449 -8.55 -5.64 9.57
N GLN A 450 -8.53 -6.52 8.56
CA GLN A 450 -8.27 -7.94 8.77
C GLN A 450 -6.87 -8.22 9.33
N GLU A 451 -5.85 -7.48 8.89
CA GLU A 451 -4.49 -7.61 9.43
C GLU A 451 -4.44 -7.13 10.89
N LEU A 452 -5.07 -6.00 11.22
CA LEU A 452 -5.24 -5.53 12.60
C LEU A 452 -5.99 -6.58 13.46
N GLU A 453 -7.07 -7.16 12.94
CA GLU A 453 -7.81 -8.23 13.60
C GLU A 453 -6.92 -9.45 13.86
N SER A 454 -6.12 -9.86 12.88
CA SER A 454 -5.20 -11.00 12.99
C SER A 454 -4.06 -10.79 13.99
N MET A 455 -3.59 -9.54 14.13
CA MET A 455 -2.64 -9.12 15.17
C MET A 455 -3.34 -8.91 16.52
N ALA A 456 -4.65 -9.07 16.56
CA ALA A 456 -5.52 -8.77 17.68
C ALA A 456 -5.39 -7.34 18.24
N ALA A 457 -5.11 -6.38 17.36
CA ALA A 457 -5.08 -4.97 17.71
C ALA A 457 -6.51 -4.44 17.88
N THR A 458 -6.74 -3.65 18.92
CA THR A 458 -8.06 -3.03 19.20
C THR A 458 -8.03 -1.51 19.24
N VAL A 459 -6.86 -0.91 19.46
CA VAL A 459 -6.69 0.54 19.58
C VAL A 459 -5.42 0.97 18.85
N ILE A 460 -5.46 2.17 18.27
CA ILE A 460 -4.30 2.82 17.67
C ILE A 460 -3.23 3.15 18.72
N SER A 461 -1.96 2.96 18.35
CA SER A 461 -0.81 3.31 19.17
C SER A 461 -0.81 4.80 19.50
N PRO A 462 -0.53 5.19 20.76
CA PRO A 462 -0.46 6.60 21.18
C PRO A 462 0.76 7.34 20.60
N ILE A 463 1.71 6.64 19.98
CA ILE A 463 2.88 7.24 19.31
C ILE A 463 2.46 7.90 17.98
N VAL A 464 1.42 7.39 17.32
CA VAL A 464 0.93 7.94 16.06
C VAL A 464 0.23 9.27 16.32
N ASP A 465 0.68 10.32 15.64
CA ASP A 465 0.16 11.68 15.78
C ASP A 465 -1.24 11.82 15.20
N GLY A 466 -1.51 11.13 14.10
CA GLY A 466 -2.81 11.12 13.45
C GLY A 466 -2.91 10.06 12.35
N ALA A 467 -4.13 9.58 12.11
CA ALA A 467 -4.37 8.61 11.05
C ALA A 467 -5.75 8.82 10.41
N TYR A 468 -5.84 8.54 9.11
CA TYR A 468 -7.04 8.81 8.31
C TYR A 468 -7.47 7.62 7.45
N GLN A 469 -8.76 7.28 7.50
CA GLN A 469 -9.42 6.31 6.63
C GLN A 469 -10.30 7.03 5.59
N SER A 470 -9.95 6.95 4.31
CA SER A 470 -10.73 7.53 3.21
C SER A 470 -11.80 6.59 2.63
N GLY A 471 -12.73 7.17 1.86
CA GLY A 471 -13.78 6.48 1.09
C GLY A 471 -13.73 6.77 -0.42
N CYS A 472 -12.54 7.02 -0.97
CA CYS A 472 -12.38 7.69 -2.27
C CYS A 472 -12.37 6.78 -3.50
N HIS A 473 -12.02 5.51 -3.38
CA HIS A 473 -11.88 4.58 -4.51
C HIS A 473 -13.19 3.89 -4.89
N THR A 474 -14.18 3.91 -4.01
CA THR A 474 -15.54 3.41 -4.24
C THR A 474 -16.57 4.54 -4.30
N ALA A 475 -16.10 5.79 -4.43
CA ALA A 475 -16.92 6.99 -4.40
C ALA A 475 -17.92 7.11 -5.57
N SER A 476 -17.49 6.73 -6.78
CA SER A 476 -18.26 6.96 -8.01
C SER A 476 -19.57 6.17 -8.03
N VAL A 477 -19.52 4.92 -7.55
CA VAL A 477 -20.67 4.00 -7.56
C VAL A 477 -20.96 3.50 -6.16
N TRP A 478 -22.17 3.78 -5.67
CA TRP A 478 -22.65 3.36 -4.36
C TRP A 478 -23.56 2.14 -4.47
N ASP A 479 -23.02 1.03 -4.99
CA ASP A 479 -23.75 -0.21 -5.17
C ASP A 479 -23.98 -0.99 -3.85
N LYS A 480 -24.68 -2.14 -3.92
CA LYS A 480 -24.94 -2.98 -2.75
C LYS A 480 -23.66 -3.47 -2.06
N LYS A 481 -22.55 -3.64 -2.80
CA LYS A 481 -21.27 -4.12 -2.26
C LYS A 481 -20.61 -3.00 -1.46
N ALA A 482 -20.56 -1.79 -2.01
CA ALA A 482 -20.07 -0.60 -1.32
C ALA A 482 -20.90 -0.29 -0.06
N GLN A 483 -22.23 -0.38 -0.16
CA GLN A 483 -23.15 -0.19 0.97
C GLN A 483 -22.93 -1.19 2.12
N ALA A 484 -22.54 -2.42 1.81
CA ALA A 484 -22.22 -3.42 2.83
C ALA A 484 -20.82 -3.21 3.44
N ASN A 485 -19.83 -2.93 2.60
CA ASN A 485 -18.42 -2.95 2.99
C ASN A 485 -17.94 -1.65 3.63
N ILE A 486 -18.32 -0.49 3.07
CA ILE A 486 -17.77 0.81 3.48
C ILE A 486 -18.22 1.21 4.88
N PRO A 487 -19.51 1.09 5.27
CA PRO A 487 -19.92 1.36 6.64
C PRO A 487 -19.24 0.44 7.66
N LYS A 488 -19.06 -0.87 7.34
CA LYS A 488 -18.32 -1.82 8.20
C LYS A 488 -16.88 -1.36 8.41
N LEU A 489 -16.18 -1.00 7.34
CA LEU A 489 -14.81 -0.50 7.40
C LEU A 489 -14.69 0.79 8.22
N MET A 490 -15.55 1.77 7.93
CA MET A 490 -15.52 3.08 8.59
C MET A 490 -15.81 2.95 10.09
N LYS A 491 -16.76 2.08 10.46
CA LYS A 491 -17.01 1.75 11.86
C LYS A 491 -15.79 1.14 12.53
N PHE A 492 -15.19 0.11 11.93
CA PHE A 492 -14.01 -0.54 12.50
C PHE A 492 -12.85 0.45 12.71
N MET A 493 -12.53 1.25 11.69
CA MET A 493 -11.41 2.20 11.76
C MET A 493 -11.66 3.34 12.74
N ASN A 494 -12.90 3.82 12.85
CA ASN A 494 -13.28 4.82 13.84
C ASN A 494 -13.18 4.26 15.27
N ASP A 495 -13.73 3.06 15.52
CA ASP A 495 -13.63 2.39 16.82
C ASP A 495 -12.16 2.14 17.22
N PHE A 496 -11.30 1.84 16.24
CA PHE A 496 -9.85 1.66 16.45
C PHE A 496 -9.13 2.98 16.80
N GLY A 497 -9.67 4.12 16.38
CA GLY A 497 -9.21 5.47 16.74
C GLY A 497 -8.77 6.37 15.58
N LEU A 498 -9.02 5.99 14.33
CA LEU A 498 -8.72 6.82 13.16
C LEU A 498 -9.77 7.91 12.95
N ILE A 499 -9.37 9.01 12.33
CA ILE A 499 -10.30 9.94 11.69
C ILE A 499 -10.85 9.25 10.44
N THR A 500 -12.16 9.28 10.22
CA THR A 500 -12.80 8.55 9.12
C THR A 500 -13.57 9.49 8.20
N ALA A 501 -13.54 9.22 6.89
CA ALA A 501 -14.28 10.02 5.90
C ALA A 501 -15.80 9.95 6.08
N ARG A 502 -16.30 8.91 6.74
CA ARG A 502 -17.71 8.72 7.09
C ARG A 502 -17.83 8.43 8.58
N ASP A 503 -18.70 9.17 9.24
CA ASP A 503 -19.05 8.90 10.62
C ASP A 503 -19.93 7.64 10.70
N PRO A 504 -19.61 6.67 11.57
CA PRO A 504 -20.46 5.50 11.78
C PRO A 504 -21.86 5.85 12.31
N LYS A 505 -22.04 7.00 12.94
CA LYS A 505 -23.33 7.48 13.51
C LYS A 505 -24.01 8.54 12.64
N GLY A 506 -23.42 8.95 11.51
CA GLY A 506 -23.96 9.95 10.59
C GLY A 506 -23.93 11.40 11.09
N VAL A 507 -23.05 11.75 12.02
CA VAL A 507 -22.91 13.09 12.61
C VAL A 507 -22.45 14.14 11.59
N TYR A 508 -21.61 13.75 10.63
CA TYR A 508 -21.10 14.65 9.59
C TYR A 508 -21.31 14.10 8.18
N HIS A 509 -21.27 15.00 7.19
CA HIS A 509 -21.40 14.66 5.78
C HIS A 509 -20.30 13.67 5.37
N SER A 510 -20.69 12.61 4.67
CA SER A 510 -19.75 11.57 4.25
C SER A 510 -18.85 12.08 3.14
N MET A 511 -17.58 12.26 3.45
CA MET A 511 -16.56 12.69 2.50
C MET A 511 -16.13 11.51 1.62
N THR A 512 -15.79 11.79 0.38
CA THR A 512 -15.18 10.84 -0.57
C THR A 512 -13.85 11.37 -1.11
N ASP A 513 -13.28 12.33 -0.39
CA ASP A 513 -12.03 13.00 -0.70
C ASP A 513 -10.89 12.02 -0.94
N VAL A 514 -10.17 12.25 -2.03
CA VAL A 514 -8.97 11.50 -2.40
C VAL A 514 -8.00 11.51 -1.23
N ILE A 515 -7.67 10.31 -0.74
CA ILE A 515 -6.87 10.08 0.47
C ILE A 515 -5.65 10.99 0.56
N HIS A 516 -4.90 11.12 -0.53
CA HIS A 516 -3.63 11.83 -0.55
C HIS A 516 -3.76 13.34 -0.35
N LYS A 517 -4.89 13.95 -0.70
CA LYS A 517 -5.12 15.36 -0.41
C LYS A 517 -5.27 15.58 1.09
N VAL A 518 -6.09 14.76 1.73
CA VAL A 518 -6.29 14.82 3.19
C VAL A 518 -5.01 14.43 3.94
N LEU A 519 -4.29 13.40 3.48
CA LEU A 519 -3.00 13.03 4.09
C LEU A 519 -1.97 14.14 3.97
N ASN A 520 -1.91 14.84 2.84
CA ASN A 520 -1.01 15.96 2.68
C ASN A 520 -1.37 17.10 3.65
N ASP A 521 -2.66 17.33 3.90
CA ASP A 521 -3.12 18.34 4.87
C ASP A 521 -2.77 17.94 6.31
N ILE A 522 -3.01 16.69 6.73
CA ILE A 522 -2.74 16.27 8.12
C ILE A 522 -1.24 16.02 8.41
N THR A 523 -0.38 16.03 7.39
CA THR A 523 1.07 15.91 7.56
C THR A 523 1.68 17.27 7.92
N ILE A 524 1.76 17.57 9.22
CA ILE A 524 2.04 18.91 9.74
C ILE A 524 3.50 19.18 10.19
N ASP A 525 4.43 18.26 9.90
CA ASP A 525 5.87 18.39 10.23
C ASP A 525 6.68 17.77 9.09
N GLU A 526 7.62 18.53 8.51
CA GLU A 526 8.45 18.04 7.39
C GLU A 526 9.51 17.02 7.83
N TRP A 527 9.62 16.77 9.13
CA TRP A 527 10.46 15.72 9.70
C TRP A 527 9.70 14.43 10.02
N ALA A 528 8.42 14.35 9.65
CA ALA A 528 7.57 13.20 9.91
C ALA A 528 7.90 12.03 8.97
N ILE A 529 7.68 10.81 9.47
CA ILE A 529 7.58 9.60 8.67
C ILE A 529 6.10 9.25 8.51
N ILE A 530 5.69 9.06 7.25
CA ILE A 530 4.31 8.77 6.87
C ILE A 530 4.26 7.38 6.23
N ILE A 531 3.35 6.54 6.70
CA ILE A 531 3.07 5.23 6.12
C ILE A 531 1.64 5.23 5.59
N GLY A 532 1.39 4.70 4.39
CA GLY A 532 0.04 4.63 3.88
C GLY A 532 -0.25 3.40 3.04
N GLY A 533 -1.46 2.87 3.18
CA GLY A 533 -2.00 1.71 2.46
C GLY A 533 -2.31 1.98 0.99
N ASP A 534 -1.53 2.85 0.35
CA ASP A 534 -1.57 3.17 -1.06
C ASP A 534 -0.16 3.54 -1.56
N SER A 535 0.19 3.06 -2.75
CA SER A 535 1.46 3.34 -3.43
C SER A 535 1.75 4.84 -3.68
N HIS A 536 0.71 5.66 -3.79
CA HIS A 536 0.81 7.12 -4.00
C HIS A 536 0.88 7.89 -2.67
N THR A 537 1.14 7.20 -1.56
CA THR A 537 1.51 7.83 -0.30
C THR A 537 2.91 8.44 -0.43
N ARG A 538 2.95 9.66 -1.00
CA ARG A 538 4.13 10.43 -1.40
C ARG A 538 4.02 11.89 -0.97
N MET A 539 3.60 12.13 0.27
CA MET A 539 3.31 13.48 0.77
C MET A 539 4.52 14.39 0.55
N SER A 540 4.26 15.64 0.20
CA SER A 540 5.31 16.64 -0.08
C SER A 540 5.87 17.28 1.19
N LYS A 541 5.31 16.94 2.35
CA LYS A 541 5.86 17.24 3.68
C LYS A 541 6.25 15.91 4.34
N GLY A 542 7.44 15.84 4.93
CA GLY A 542 7.96 14.59 5.49
C GLY A 542 8.46 13.62 4.41
N VAL A 543 8.79 12.40 4.84
CA VAL A 543 9.09 11.29 3.92
C VAL A 543 7.99 10.25 4.03
N ALA A 544 7.36 9.97 2.88
CA ALA A 544 6.13 9.18 2.83
C ALA A 544 6.31 7.89 2.02
N PHE A 545 5.96 6.77 2.65
CA PHE A 545 6.08 5.43 2.08
C PHE A 545 4.72 4.81 1.83
N GLY A 546 4.46 4.48 0.57
CA GLY A 546 3.41 3.53 0.24
C GLY A 546 3.78 2.14 0.74
N ALA A 547 2.86 1.50 1.43
CA ALA A 547 3.06 0.22 2.09
C ALA A 547 1.84 -0.70 1.90
N ASP A 548 2.05 -1.98 2.17
CA ASP A 548 1.00 -2.98 2.18
C ASP A 548 0.15 -2.91 3.45
N SER A 549 -1.03 -3.54 3.42
CA SER A 549 -1.96 -3.55 4.55
C SER A 549 -1.38 -4.10 5.85
N GLY A 550 -0.43 -5.03 5.79
CA GLY A 550 0.24 -5.59 6.96
C GLY A 550 1.18 -4.58 7.62
N THR A 551 2.02 -3.93 6.81
CA THR A 551 2.89 -2.85 7.29
C THR A 551 2.10 -1.66 7.84
N VAL A 552 0.98 -1.28 7.20
CA VAL A 552 0.08 -0.23 7.69
C VAL A 552 -0.55 -0.64 9.02
N ALA A 553 -1.02 -1.89 9.15
CA ALA A 553 -1.57 -2.41 10.40
C ALA A 553 -0.52 -2.42 11.52
N LEU A 554 0.74 -2.80 11.24
CA LEU A 554 1.84 -2.72 12.21
C LEU A 554 2.10 -1.27 12.65
N ALA A 555 2.14 -0.32 11.72
CA ALA A 555 2.34 1.09 12.04
C ALA A 555 1.19 1.64 12.91
N LEU A 556 -0.05 1.27 12.63
CA LEU A 556 -1.22 1.63 13.44
C LEU A 556 -1.18 0.99 14.84
N ALA A 557 -0.83 -0.29 14.93
CA ALA A 557 -0.86 -1.06 16.18
C ALA A 557 0.33 -0.75 17.10
N THR A 558 1.50 -0.45 16.54
CA THR A 558 2.74 -0.26 17.31
C THR A 558 3.22 1.19 17.33
N GLY A 559 2.88 2.00 16.32
CA GLY A 559 3.43 3.33 16.12
C GLY A 559 4.85 3.33 15.57
N GLU A 560 5.34 2.17 15.13
CA GLU A 560 6.71 1.99 14.66
C GLU A 560 6.73 1.23 13.33
N ALA A 561 7.79 1.42 12.56
CA ALA A 561 8.09 0.62 11.38
C ALA A 561 9.57 0.24 11.35
N SER A 562 9.88 -0.98 10.91
CA SER A 562 11.26 -1.45 10.73
C SER A 562 11.60 -1.46 9.25
N MET A 563 12.60 -0.67 8.85
CA MET A 563 13.05 -0.61 7.46
C MET A 563 14.49 -0.10 7.38
N PRO A 564 15.25 -0.48 6.34
CA PRO A 564 16.56 0.11 6.13
C PRO A 564 16.42 1.59 5.75
N ILE A 565 17.36 2.42 6.22
CA ILE A 565 17.51 3.80 5.73
C ILE A 565 17.84 3.72 4.24
N PRO A 566 16.98 4.18 3.31
CA PRO A 566 17.23 3.98 1.90
C PRO A 566 18.24 4.99 1.36
N GLU A 567 18.94 4.63 0.28
CA GLU A 567 19.75 5.58 -0.48
C GLU A 567 18.85 6.65 -1.12
N SER A 568 19.41 7.85 -1.30
CA SER A 568 18.70 8.98 -1.93
C SER A 568 19.35 9.38 -3.25
N VAL A 569 18.53 9.79 -4.21
CA VAL A 569 18.92 10.45 -5.46
C VAL A 569 18.49 11.91 -5.36
N LYS A 570 19.43 12.83 -5.56
CA LYS A 570 19.16 14.27 -5.52
C LYS A 570 18.59 14.72 -6.86
N VAL A 571 17.47 15.44 -6.84
CA VAL A 571 16.92 16.07 -8.05
C VAL A 571 16.92 17.58 -7.88
N THR A 572 17.56 18.28 -8.81
CA THR A 572 17.65 19.74 -8.86
C THR A 572 17.25 20.26 -10.24
N PHE A 573 16.94 21.56 -10.32
CA PHE A 573 16.45 22.19 -11.55
C PHE A 573 17.31 23.38 -11.93
N LYS A 574 17.47 23.64 -13.23
CA LYS A 574 18.13 24.82 -13.79
C LYS A 574 17.37 25.35 -15.01
N GLY A 575 17.64 26.60 -15.40
CA GLY A 575 16.99 27.24 -16.54
C GLY A 575 15.59 27.77 -16.22
N ASP A 576 14.85 28.13 -17.27
CA ASP A 576 13.55 28.80 -17.14
C ASP A 576 12.41 28.00 -17.80
N MET A 577 11.36 27.71 -17.04
CA MET A 577 10.14 27.08 -17.53
C MET A 577 9.38 28.03 -18.48
N LYS A 578 9.01 27.53 -19.68
CA LYS A 578 8.27 28.34 -20.65
C LYS A 578 6.87 28.68 -20.12
N GLY A 579 6.42 29.91 -20.36
CA GLY A 579 5.19 30.44 -19.75
C GLY A 579 3.88 29.78 -20.17
N TYR A 580 3.89 29.01 -21.26
CA TYR A 580 2.76 28.24 -21.77
C TYR A 580 2.77 26.77 -21.30
N MET A 581 3.75 26.36 -20.49
CA MET A 581 3.86 24.98 -19.98
C MET A 581 3.17 24.83 -18.63
N ASP A 582 2.79 23.60 -18.27
CA ASP A 582 2.32 23.26 -16.94
C ASP A 582 3.40 22.46 -16.16
N PHE A 583 3.44 22.59 -14.84
CA PHE A 583 4.44 21.91 -14.01
C PHE A 583 4.40 20.39 -14.17
N ARG A 584 3.24 19.82 -14.50
CA ARG A 584 3.11 18.39 -14.86
C ARG A 584 4.04 17.98 -16.01
N ASP A 585 4.25 18.85 -17.00
CA ASP A 585 5.13 18.57 -18.12
C ASP A 585 6.60 18.45 -17.67
N VAL A 586 7.00 19.24 -16.67
CA VAL A 586 8.32 19.14 -16.03
C VAL A 586 8.48 17.82 -15.28
N VAL A 587 7.44 17.37 -14.58
CA VAL A 587 7.44 16.09 -13.87
C VAL A 587 7.65 14.93 -14.84
N HIS A 588 6.92 14.88 -15.96
CA HIS A 588 7.10 13.84 -16.97
C HIS A 588 8.49 13.92 -17.63
N ALA A 589 8.95 15.13 -18.01
CA ALA A 589 10.26 15.32 -18.62
C ALA A 589 11.43 14.88 -17.72
N THR A 590 11.25 14.95 -16.39
CA THR A 590 12.28 14.53 -15.43
C THR A 590 12.65 13.05 -15.61
N GLN A 591 11.67 12.17 -15.86
CA GLN A 591 11.94 10.75 -16.13
C GLN A 591 12.78 10.57 -17.41
N ALA A 592 12.42 11.28 -18.49
CA ALA A 592 13.13 11.20 -19.76
C ALA A 592 14.58 11.74 -19.65
N GLN A 593 14.76 12.90 -19.01
CA GLN A 593 16.09 13.47 -18.82
C GLN A 593 16.97 12.62 -17.91
N MET A 594 16.40 11.99 -16.89
CA MET A 594 17.13 11.03 -16.05
C MET A 594 17.60 9.83 -16.88
N LEU A 595 16.72 9.18 -17.66
CA LEU A 595 17.10 8.04 -18.50
C LEU A 595 18.21 8.42 -19.50
N HIS A 596 18.15 9.62 -20.07
CA HIS A 596 19.20 10.13 -20.94
C HIS A 596 20.54 10.34 -20.22
N GLN A 597 20.54 10.95 -19.03
CA GLN A 597 21.75 11.20 -18.24
C GLN A 597 22.46 9.92 -17.79
N PHE A 598 21.71 8.83 -17.58
CA PHE A 598 22.22 7.56 -17.04
C PHE A 598 22.16 6.39 -18.04
N GLY A 599 22.19 6.68 -19.35
CA GLY A 599 22.34 5.64 -20.38
C GLY A 599 21.20 4.60 -20.43
N GLY A 600 19.99 5.00 -20.04
CA GLY A 600 18.80 4.17 -19.93
C GLY A 600 18.62 3.46 -18.58
N GLU A 601 19.53 3.64 -17.63
CA GLU A 601 19.35 3.13 -16.26
C GLU A 601 18.36 4.02 -15.49
N ASN A 602 17.34 3.41 -14.88
CA ASN A 602 16.48 4.11 -13.94
C ASN A 602 17.15 4.15 -12.55
N VAL A 603 17.93 5.21 -12.30
CA VAL A 603 18.64 5.40 -11.01
C VAL A 603 17.70 5.62 -9.82
N PHE A 604 16.45 6.00 -10.05
CA PHE A 604 15.45 6.19 -8.98
C PHE A 604 14.93 4.87 -8.42
N GLN A 605 15.03 3.77 -9.19
CA GLN A 605 14.43 2.49 -8.84
C GLN A 605 14.89 2.01 -7.45
N GLY A 606 13.93 1.86 -6.53
CA GLY A 606 14.19 1.39 -5.16
C GLY A 606 14.85 2.39 -4.21
N ARG A 607 15.05 3.65 -4.62
CA ARG A 607 15.69 4.72 -3.84
C ARG A 607 14.70 5.84 -3.49
N ILE A 608 15.10 6.76 -2.62
CA ILE A 608 14.33 7.98 -2.36
C ILE A 608 14.66 9.04 -3.41
N ILE A 609 13.65 9.73 -3.92
CA ILE A 609 13.86 10.97 -4.66
C ILE A 609 13.80 12.14 -3.67
N GLU A 610 14.94 12.77 -3.41
CA GLU A 610 15.03 14.01 -2.65
C GLU A 610 15.00 15.17 -3.64
N VAL A 611 13.82 15.78 -3.82
CA VAL A 611 13.58 16.80 -4.85
C VAL A 611 13.69 18.21 -4.26
N HIS A 612 14.55 19.04 -4.85
CA HIS A 612 14.84 20.39 -4.40
C HIS A 612 13.99 21.40 -5.18
N ILE A 613 12.69 21.44 -4.87
CA ILE A 613 11.73 22.37 -5.52
C ILE A 613 11.84 23.77 -4.91
N GLY A 614 11.83 23.88 -3.59
CA GLY A 614 12.00 25.13 -2.84
C GLY A 614 10.78 26.07 -2.85
N THR A 615 10.24 26.36 -4.03
CA THR A 615 9.37 27.53 -4.29
C THR A 615 7.88 27.21 -4.44
N LEU A 616 7.51 25.94 -4.54
CA LEU A 616 6.12 25.51 -4.66
C LEU A 616 5.56 25.12 -3.30
N THR A 617 4.32 25.52 -3.04
CA THR A 617 3.57 25.04 -1.87
C THR A 617 3.47 23.51 -1.89
N ALA A 618 3.24 22.91 -0.73
CA ALA A 618 3.13 21.47 -0.59
C ALA A 618 2.10 20.85 -1.55
N ASP A 619 0.96 21.52 -1.78
CA ASP A 619 -0.03 21.03 -2.74
C ASP A 619 0.52 20.99 -4.17
N GLN A 620 1.15 22.07 -4.64
CA GLN A 620 1.72 22.12 -5.98
C GLN A 620 2.87 21.12 -6.16
N ALA A 621 3.77 21.06 -5.17
CA ALA A 621 4.88 20.12 -5.12
C ALA A 621 4.42 18.65 -5.11
N PHE A 622 3.20 18.38 -4.61
CA PHE A 622 2.63 17.04 -4.60
C PHE A 622 2.48 16.46 -6.02
N THR A 623 2.29 17.30 -7.04
CA THR A 623 2.32 16.87 -8.46
C THR A 623 3.61 16.10 -8.80
N PHE A 624 4.75 16.53 -8.26
CA PHE A 624 6.03 15.87 -8.47
C PHE A 624 6.15 14.64 -7.57
N THR A 625 5.94 14.79 -6.25
CA THR A 625 6.17 13.71 -5.30
C THR A 625 5.23 12.53 -5.53
N ASP A 626 3.97 12.77 -5.89
CA ASP A 626 2.98 11.73 -6.24
C ASP A 626 3.47 10.85 -7.42
N TRP A 627 3.96 11.50 -8.48
CA TRP A 627 4.46 10.81 -9.68
C TRP A 627 5.71 9.96 -9.44
N THR A 628 6.48 10.21 -8.37
CA THR A 628 7.68 9.41 -8.05
C THR A 628 7.36 7.92 -7.83
N ALA A 629 6.11 7.58 -7.48
CA ALA A 629 5.66 6.19 -7.44
C ALA A 629 5.87 5.47 -8.78
N GLU A 630 5.61 6.17 -9.88
CA GLU A 630 5.70 5.64 -11.24
C GLU A 630 7.11 5.76 -11.85
N MET A 631 7.97 6.56 -11.22
CA MET A 631 9.43 6.54 -11.44
C MET A 631 10.11 5.32 -10.76
N LYS A 632 9.32 4.42 -10.14
CA LYS A 632 9.77 3.24 -9.38
C LYS A 632 10.57 3.59 -8.11
N ALA A 633 10.41 4.80 -7.59
CA ALA A 633 11.05 5.24 -6.35
C ALA A 633 10.46 4.53 -5.12
N LYS A 634 11.29 4.28 -4.12
CA LYS A 634 10.87 3.75 -2.80
C LYS A 634 9.97 4.75 -2.09
N ALA A 635 10.32 6.03 -2.14
CA ALA A 635 9.57 7.18 -1.61
C ALA A 635 10.19 8.49 -2.12
N SER A 636 9.63 9.62 -1.70
CA SER A 636 10.12 10.94 -2.04
C SER A 636 9.95 11.91 -0.89
N ILE A 637 10.71 13.00 -0.95
CA ILE A 637 10.62 14.15 -0.05
C ILE A 637 10.87 15.41 -0.85
N CYS A 638 10.12 16.47 -0.54
CA CYS A 638 10.32 17.81 -1.10
C CYS A 638 11.13 18.68 -0.13
N ILE A 639 12.24 19.24 -0.60
CA ILE A 639 12.98 20.28 0.13
C ILE A 639 12.38 21.64 -0.24
N SER A 640 11.89 22.36 0.77
CA SER A 640 11.15 23.62 0.63
C SER A 640 11.90 24.77 1.28
N GLU A 641 11.63 26.00 0.81
CA GLU A 641 12.05 27.21 1.52
C GLU A 641 11.20 27.44 2.78
N ASP A 642 11.75 28.16 3.75
CA ASP A 642 11.09 28.48 5.02
C ASP A 642 9.70 29.12 4.81
N ASP A 643 9.62 30.17 4.00
CA ASP A 643 8.37 30.91 3.76
C ASP A 643 7.32 30.03 3.06
N THR A 644 7.75 29.23 2.08
CA THR A 644 6.89 28.30 1.34
C THR A 644 6.37 27.17 2.23
N LEU A 645 7.21 26.66 3.14
CA LEU A 645 6.79 25.66 4.12
C LEU A 645 5.81 26.24 5.13
N ILE A 646 6.06 27.46 5.64
CA ILE A 646 5.13 28.17 6.53
C ILE A 646 3.77 28.33 5.84
N GLU A 647 3.73 28.82 4.60
CA GLU A 647 2.49 28.96 3.83
C GLU A 647 1.75 27.62 3.72
N SER A 648 2.48 26.55 3.41
CA SER A 648 1.92 25.20 3.29
C SER A 648 1.31 24.70 4.60
N LEU A 649 1.97 24.97 5.74
CA LEU A 649 1.47 24.59 7.07
C LEU A 649 0.24 25.41 7.49
N GLU A 650 0.17 26.69 7.15
CA GLU A 650 -1.02 27.52 7.42
C GLU A 650 -2.24 27.07 6.60
N ILE A 651 -2.04 26.72 5.32
CA ILE A 651 -3.09 26.13 4.47
C ILE A 651 -3.60 24.82 5.07
N ALA A 652 -2.68 23.92 5.46
CA ALA A 652 -3.01 22.66 6.11
C ALA A 652 -3.83 22.86 7.39
N LYS A 653 -3.40 23.77 8.28
CA LYS A 653 -4.15 24.12 9.49
C LYS A 653 -5.57 24.59 9.18
N GLY A 654 -5.74 25.46 8.20
CA GLY A 654 -7.07 25.95 7.79
C GLY A 654 -7.99 24.80 7.37
N ARG A 655 -7.47 23.84 6.61
CA ARG A 655 -8.24 22.66 6.18
C ARG A 655 -8.54 21.67 7.31
N ILE A 656 -7.60 21.47 8.23
CA ILE A 656 -7.84 20.68 9.44
C ILE A 656 -8.92 21.34 10.32
N GLN A 657 -8.90 22.68 10.45
CA GLN A 657 -9.93 23.40 11.19
C GLN A 657 -11.31 23.18 10.57
N ILE A 658 -11.44 23.20 9.23
CA ILE A 658 -12.70 22.86 8.55
C ILE A 658 -13.17 21.44 8.90
N MET A 659 -12.27 20.46 9.01
CA MET A 659 -12.62 19.10 9.44
C MET A 659 -13.15 19.08 10.89
N ILE A 660 -12.52 19.83 11.80
CA ILE A 660 -12.98 19.99 13.19
C ILE A 660 -14.36 20.64 13.23
N ASP A 661 -14.57 21.73 12.47
CA ASP A 661 -15.83 22.46 12.43
C ASP A 661 -16.97 21.61 11.85
N LYS A 662 -16.65 20.68 10.93
CA LYS A 662 -17.58 19.66 10.43
C LYS A 662 -17.88 18.55 11.45
N GLY A 663 -17.20 18.52 12.60
CA GLY A 663 -17.40 17.53 13.66
C GLY A 663 -16.61 16.24 13.48
N MET A 664 -15.52 16.25 12.70
CA MET A 664 -14.73 15.04 12.41
C MET A 664 -13.71 14.68 13.49
N ASP A 665 -13.42 15.58 14.44
CA ASP A 665 -12.45 15.28 15.48
C ASP A 665 -12.97 14.22 16.43
N ASN A 666 -12.10 13.30 16.86
CA ASN A 666 -12.49 12.19 17.71
C ASN A 666 -12.38 12.56 19.20
N ASP A 667 -12.79 11.66 20.08
CA ASP A 667 -12.75 11.86 21.55
C ASP A 667 -11.33 12.15 22.09
N LYS A 668 -10.28 11.80 21.33
CA LYS A 668 -8.87 12.06 21.67
C LYS A 668 -8.37 13.42 21.17
N HIS A 669 -9.19 14.20 20.46
CA HIS A 669 -8.85 15.49 19.87
C HIS A 669 -7.61 15.44 18.96
N VAL A 670 -7.53 14.41 18.12
CA VAL A 670 -6.40 14.17 17.21
C VAL A 670 -6.19 15.35 16.26
N LEU A 671 -7.25 15.86 15.62
CA LEU A 671 -7.12 16.94 14.64
C LEU A 671 -6.66 18.24 15.31
N GLN A 672 -7.20 18.57 16.48
CA GLN A 672 -6.73 19.71 17.26
C GLN A 672 -5.25 19.54 17.67
N GLY A 673 -4.84 18.33 18.02
CA GLY A 673 -3.45 17.99 18.31
C GLY A 673 -2.50 18.28 17.14
N LEU A 674 -2.94 17.99 15.90
CA LEU A 674 -2.17 18.31 14.70
C LEU A 674 -2.05 19.83 14.45
N ILE A 675 -3.12 20.60 14.67
CA ILE A 675 -3.06 22.07 14.58
C ILE A 675 -2.02 22.61 15.57
N ASN A 676 -2.03 22.14 16.82
CA ASN A 676 -1.10 22.60 17.84
C ASN A 676 0.36 22.29 17.47
N LYS A 677 0.62 21.14 16.85
CA LYS A 677 1.96 20.77 16.35
C LYS A 677 2.39 21.62 15.16
N ALA A 678 1.48 21.91 14.23
CA ALA A 678 1.73 22.82 13.12
C ALA A 678 2.09 24.23 13.61
N ASP A 679 1.35 24.77 14.60
CA ASP A 679 1.64 26.07 15.21
C ASP A 679 3.04 26.12 15.81
N LYS A 680 3.42 25.07 16.53
CA LYS A 680 4.77 24.94 17.08
C LYS A 680 5.82 24.95 15.97
N ARG A 681 5.63 24.15 14.91
CA ARG A 681 6.58 24.06 13.80
C ARG A 681 6.72 25.41 13.07
N ILE A 682 5.62 26.10 12.83
CA ILE A 682 5.62 27.44 12.23
C ILE A 682 6.42 28.43 13.10
N ALA A 683 6.25 28.39 14.43
CA ALA A 683 6.99 29.26 15.34
C ALA A 683 8.50 28.97 15.34
N GLU A 684 8.90 27.70 15.29
CA GLU A 684 10.31 27.27 15.18
C GLU A 684 10.97 27.78 13.89
N ILE A 685 10.27 27.72 12.75
CA ILE A 685 10.78 28.21 11.47
C ILE A 685 10.88 29.75 11.49
N LYS A 686 9.81 30.45 11.91
CA LYS A 686 9.77 31.93 11.96
C LYS A 686 10.83 32.52 12.89
N SER A 687 11.17 31.82 13.97
CA SER A 687 12.21 32.24 14.93
C SER A 687 13.63 31.85 14.50
N ALA A 688 13.78 31.06 13.44
CA ALA A 688 15.02 30.42 13.02
C ALA A 688 15.67 29.52 14.09
N GLU A 689 14.94 29.12 15.14
CA GLU A 689 15.40 28.11 16.11
C GLU A 689 15.66 26.77 15.42
N LYS A 690 14.74 26.40 14.53
CA LYS A 690 14.86 25.21 13.69
C LYS A 690 14.27 25.52 12.31
N PRO A 691 15.10 25.91 11.31
CA PRO A 691 14.63 26.22 9.96
C PRO A 691 14.04 24.99 9.27
N ALA A 692 13.46 25.18 8.09
CA ALA A 692 12.96 24.08 7.26
C ALA A 692 14.07 23.04 7.02
N LEU A 693 13.69 21.77 7.00
CA LEU A 693 14.60 20.66 6.78
C LEU A 693 15.37 20.82 5.46
N THR A 694 16.70 20.79 5.57
CA THR A 694 17.64 20.74 4.43
C THR A 694 18.70 19.66 4.69
N PRO A 695 19.23 19.01 3.65
CA PRO A 695 20.38 18.11 3.78
C PRO A 695 21.64 18.89 4.17
N ASP A 696 22.64 18.21 4.73
CA ASP A 696 23.96 18.82 4.97
C ASP A 696 24.70 19.05 3.64
N ALA A 697 25.49 20.12 3.55
CA ALA A 697 26.24 20.46 2.33
C ALA A 697 27.19 19.36 1.83
N ASN A 698 27.69 18.50 2.72
CA ASN A 698 28.58 17.38 2.40
C ASN A 698 27.88 16.00 2.44
N ALA A 699 26.54 15.96 2.39
CA ALA A 699 25.79 14.72 2.24
C ALA A 699 26.15 13.98 0.94
N LYS A 700 26.01 12.65 0.95
CA LYS A 700 26.31 11.80 -0.21
C LYS A 700 25.04 11.17 -0.76
N TYR A 701 24.81 11.40 -2.05
CA TYR A 701 23.71 10.80 -2.81
C TYR A 701 24.23 9.66 -3.66
N TYR A 702 23.35 8.70 -3.97
CA TYR A 702 23.64 7.65 -4.94
C TYR A 702 23.90 8.23 -6.33
N ALA A 703 23.06 9.18 -6.73
CA ALA A 703 23.17 9.91 -7.98
C ALA A 703 22.59 11.32 -7.81
N GLU A 704 22.99 12.22 -8.70
CA GLU A 704 22.44 13.57 -8.81
C GLU A 704 21.87 13.75 -10.22
N VAL A 705 20.59 14.12 -10.30
CA VAL A 705 19.88 14.40 -11.55
C VAL A 705 19.63 15.91 -11.62
N VAL A 706 20.09 16.52 -12.71
CA VAL A 706 19.83 17.94 -12.98
C VAL A 706 18.82 18.04 -14.10
N VAL A 707 17.64 18.57 -13.81
CA VAL A 707 16.57 18.80 -14.78
C VAL A 707 16.77 20.17 -15.43
N ASP A 708 16.95 20.16 -16.75
CA ASP A 708 17.12 21.35 -17.56
C ASP A 708 15.77 21.83 -18.10
N LEU A 709 15.23 22.91 -17.51
CA LEU A 709 13.92 23.46 -17.87
C LEU A 709 13.92 24.06 -19.28
N ASP A 710 15.07 24.51 -19.78
CA ASP A 710 15.17 25.09 -21.14
C ASP A 710 15.00 24.05 -22.24
N GLN A 711 15.24 22.77 -21.93
CA GLN A 711 15.03 21.65 -22.86
C GLN A 711 13.56 21.21 -22.91
N ILE A 712 12.71 21.73 -22.02
CA ILE A 712 11.29 21.38 -21.91
C ILE A 712 10.48 22.47 -22.61
N ALA A 713 10.34 22.34 -23.94
CA ALA A 713 9.78 23.38 -24.79
C ALA A 713 8.34 23.12 -25.26
N GLU A 714 7.78 21.94 -24.99
CA GLU A 714 6.43 21.56 -25.36
C GLU A 714 5.83 20.53 -24.39
N PRO A 715 4.49 20.37 -24.33
CA PRO A 715 3.84 19.45 -23.39
C PRO A 715 4.32 17.99 -23.52
N MET A 716 4.39 17.29 -22.38
CA MET A 716 4.99 15.95 -22.29
C MET A 716 3.95 14.91 -21.91
N ILE A 717 3.89 13.82 -22.67
CA ILE A 717 2.86 12.78 -22.56
C ILE A 717 3.54 11.45 -22.20
N ALA A 718 3.12 10.81 -21.11
CA ALA A 718 3.52 9.44 -20.83
C ALA A 718 2.73 8.48 -21.73
N ASP A 719 3.44 7.70 -22.54
CA ASP A 719 2.88 6.85 -23.59
C ASP A 719 3.09 5.37 -23.21
N PRO A 720 2.02 4.55 -23.10
CA PRO A 720 2.16 3.12 -22.84
C PRO A 720 2.89 2.35 -23.95
N ASP A 721 3.07 2.94 -25.14
CA ASP A 721 3.70 2.32 -26.31
C ASP A 721 3.14 0.92 -26.61
N VAL A 722 1.81 0.81 -26.63
CA VAL A 722 1.08 -0.47 -26.69
C VAL A 722 1.47 -1.36 -27.86
N ASN A 723 2.09 -0.80 -28.90
CA ASN A 723 2.54 -1.49 -30.11
C ASN A 723 4.04 -1.79 -30.15
N ASN A 724 4.77 -1.58 -29.05
CA ASN A 724 6.19 -1.93 -28.97
C ASN A 724 6.40 -3.41 -29.35
N VAL A 725 7.41 -3.72 -30.15
CA VAL A 725 7.71 -5.11 -30.56
C VAL A 725 8.16 -5.96 -29.38
N ASP A 726 8.82 -5.34 -28.40
CA ASP A 726 9.17 -5.94 -27.13
C ASP A 726 8.01 -5.76 -26.15
N VAL A 727 7.36 -6.88 -25.79
CA VAL A 727 6.21 -6.89 -24.88
C VAL A 727 6.59 -6.35 -23.51
N SER A 728 7.84 -6.54 -23.05
CA SER A 728 8.30 -6.09 -21.74
C SER A 728 8.39 -4.56 -21.61
N LYS A 729 8.39 -3.83 -22.73
CA LYS A 729 8.46 -2.36 -22.76
C LYS A 729 7.11 -1.69 -22.86
N ARG A 730 6.06 -2.46 -23.19
CA ARG A 730 4.69 -1.96 -23.22
C ARG A 730 4.23 -1.64 -21.80
N TYR A 731 3.41 -0.61 -21.68
CA TYR A 731 2.79 -0.17 -20.44
C TYR A 731 3.78 0.22 -19.34
N THR A 732 4.94 0.74 -19.73
CA THR A 732 5.95 1.31 -18.83
C THR A 732 5.84 2.84 -18.80
N HIS A 733 6.12 3.46 -17.65
CA HIS A 733 6.17 4.92 -17.51
C HIS A 733 7.50 5.54 -17.99
N ASP A 734 8.37 4.71 -18.55
CA ASP A 734 9.70 5.10 -19.03
C ASP A 734 9.62 5.76 -20.42
N THR A 735 8.51 5.60 -21.15
CA THR A 735 8.30 6.22 -22.46
C THR A 735 7.53 7.53 -22.33
N ILE A 736 8.25 8.65 -22.44
CA ILE A 736 7.68 10.00 -22.44
C ILE A 736 7.88 10.62 -23.81
N ARG A 737 6.80 11.13 -24.42
CA ARG A 737 6.81 11.71 -25.76
C ARG A 737 6.35 13.17 -25.75
N PRO A 738 7.02 14.06 -26.51
CA PRO A 738 6.54 15.42 -26.69
C PRO A 738 5.22 15.44 -27.48
N LEU A 739 4.42 16.48 -27.30
CA LEU A 739 3.15 16.66 -28.03
C LEU A 739 3.33 16.59 -29.56
N SER A 740 4.40 17.18 -30.09
CA SER A 740 4.74 17.19 -31.51
C SER A 740 4.86 15.80 -32.13
N PHE A 741 5.22 14.77 -31.35
CA PHE A 741 5.31 13.38 -31.81
C PHE A 741 4.00 12.89 -32.45
N TYR A 742 2.86 13.33 -31.92
CA TYR A 742 1.55 12.89 -32.39
C TYR A 742 1.02 13.67 -33.60
N GLY A 743 1.73 14.71 -34.04
CA GLY A 743 1.42 15.50 -35.25
C GLY A 743 0.03 16.14 -35.28
N GLY A 744 -0.66 16.22 -34.14
CA GLY A 744 -2.05 16.65 -34.07
C GLY A 744 -3.03 15.74 -34.82
N VAL A 745 -2.79 14.42 -34.90
CA VAL A 745 -3.67 13.48 -35.61
C VAL A 745 -4.10 12.26 -34.78
N LYS A 746 -3.48 12.02 -33.63
CA LYS A 746 -3.80 10.86 -32.78
C LYS A 746 -5.22 11.04 -32.22
N LYS A 747 -6.15 10.18 -32.62
CA LYS A 747 -7.54 10.19 -32.14
C LYS A 747 -7.59 10.01 -30.62
N VAL A 748 -8.47 10.75 -29.96
CA VAL A 748 -8.80 10.59 -28.54
C VAL A 748 -10.27 10.24 -28.43
N ASP A 749 -10.56 9.13 -27.76
CA ASP A 749 -11.91 8.60 -27.60
C ASP A 749 -12.52 8.99 -26.24
N LEU A 750 -11.69 9.28 -25.22
CA LEU A 750 -12.14 9.77 -23.91
C LEU A 750 -11.08 10.63 -23.22
N GLY A 751 -11.50 11.73 -22.60
CA GLY A 751 -10.67 12.53 -21.70
C GLY A 751 -11.04 12.36 -20.23
N PHE A 752 -10.05 12.37 -19.35
CA PHE A 752 -10.28 12.29 -17.90
C PHE A 752 -9.42 13.30 -17.11
N ILE A 753 -10.07 14.16 -16.33
CA ILE A 753 -9.41 15.08 -15.40
C ILE A 753 -9.88 14.72 -13.99
N GLY A 754 -9.04 13.99 -13.26
CA GLY A 754 -9.31 13.58 -11.89
C GLY A 754 -8.25 12.61 -11.40
N SER A 755 -7.82 12.75 -10.16
CA SER A 755 -6.89 11.87 -9.44
C SER A 755 -6.35 12.64 -8.22
N CYS A 756 -5.40 12.04 -7.52
CA CYS A 756 -4.55 12.71 -6.55
C CYS A 756 -3.61 13.78 -7.16
N MET A 757 -3.40 13.78 -8.49
CA MET A 757 -2.56 14.77 -9.19
C MET A 757 -3.29 16.09 -9.46
N VAL A 758 -4.62 16.13 -9.36
CA VAL A 758 -5.43 17.31 -9.68
C VAL A 758 -5.54 18.22 -8.46
N HIS A 759 -5.47 19.52 -8.66
CA HIS A 759 -5.59 20.56 -7.62
C HIS A 759 -6.74 21.52 -7.95
N LYS A 760 -7.00 22.49 -7.05
CA LYS A 760 -7.93 23.58 -7.35
C LYS A 760 -7.52 24.31 -8.63
N GLY A 761 -6.21 24.56 -8.80
CA GLY A 761 -5.66 25.22 -9.99
C GLY A 761 -6.05 24.55 -11.30
N ASP A 762 -5.98 23.21 -11.37
CA ASP A 762 -6.38 22.44 -12.55
C ASP A 762 -7.86 22.63 -12.92
N MET A 763 -8.75 22.66 -11.91
CA MET A 763 -10.18 22.89 -12.14
C MET A 763 -10.45 24.30 -12.66
N LYS A 764 -9.68 25.29 -12.19
CA LYS A 764 -9.73 26.67 -12.71
C LYS A 764 -9.18 26.78 -14.12
N ILE A 765 -8.11 26.05 -14.44
CA ILE A 765 -7.57 25.94 -15.80
C ILE A 765 -8.65 25.39 -16.74
N LEU A 766 -9.32 24.30 -16.36
CA LEU A 766 -10.44 23.75 -17.12
C LEU A 766 -11.53 24.80 -17.36
N ALA A 767 -12.03 25.45 -16.31
CA ALA A 767 -13.08 26.47 -16.44
C ALA A 767 -12.66 27.63 -17.36
N GLN A 768 -11.43 28.12 -17.23
CA GLN A 768 -10.92 29.21 -18.06
C GLN A 768 -10.69 28.79 -19.51
N MET A 769 -10.23 27.55 -19.75
CA MET A 769 -10.11 27.03 -21.12
C MET A 769 -11.46 26.95 -21.82
N LEU A 770 -12.52 26.51 -21.13
CA LEU A 770 -13.87 26.48 -21.73
C LEU A 770 -14.36 27.88 -22.11
N LYS A 771 -14.09 28.89 -21.27
CA LYS A 771 -14.35 30.31 -21.61
C LYS A 771 -13.56 30.75 -22.84
N ASN A 772 -12.25 30.53 -22.85
CA ASN A 772 -11.39 30.90 -23.98
C ASN A 772 -11.86 30.24 -25.29
N ILE A 773 -12.26 28.97 -25.25
CA ILE A 773 -12.76 28.24 -26.41
C ILE A 773 -14.10 28.81 -26.88
N GLU A 774 -15.01 29.14 -25.96
CA GLU A 774 -16.26 29.81 -26.30
C GLU A 774 -16.01 31.20 -26.93
N ASP A 775 -15.10 31.99 -26.37
CA ASP A 775 -14.75 33.31 -26.91
C ASP A 775 -14.15 33.22 -28.33
N GLN A 776 -13.31 32.20 -28.57
CA GLN A 776 -12.65 31.99 -29.86
C GLN A 776 -13.57 31.36 -30.92
N LYS A 777 -14.45 30.43 -30.54
CA LYS A 777 -15.25 29.61 -31.48
C LYS A 777 -16.76 29.88 -31.44
N GLY A 778 -17.23 30.68 -30.49
CA GLY A 778 -18.64 30.98 -30.24
C GLY A 778 -19.43 29.87 -29.53
N LYS A 779 -18.86 28.68 -29.36
CA LYS A 779 -19.46 27.54 -28.64
C LYS A 779 -18.40 26.57 -28.14
N VAL A 780 -18.74 25.81 -27.11
CA VAL A 780 -17.97 24.64 -26.65
C VAL A 780 -18.66 23.38 -27.17
N GLU A 781 -17.94 22.56 -27.93
CA GLU A 781 -18.42 21.27 -28.44
C GLU A 781 -17.36 20.21 -28.15
N PHE A 782 -17.79 19.13 -27.50
CA PHE A 782 -16.95 17.98 -27.20
C PHE A 782 -17.04 16.99 -28.37
N LEU A 783 -15.89 16.62 -28.94
CA LEU A 783 -15.79 15.55 -29.95
C LEU A 783 -15.40 14.20 -29.35
N ALA A 784 -15.00 14.21 -28.07
CA ALA A 784 -14.90 13.06 -27.19
C ALA A 784 -15.40 13.45 -25.78
N PRO A 785 -15.97 12.52 -24.99
CA PRO A 785 -16.39 12.77 -23.61
C PRO A 785 -15.23 13.29 -22.75
N LEU A 786 -15.56 14.21 -21.84
CA LEU A 786 -14.65 14.68 -20.80
C LEU A 786 -15.22 14.33 -19.43
N VAL A 787 -14.58 13.38 -18.73
CA VAL A 787 -14.96 13.01 -17.35
C VAL A 787 -14.10 13.80 -16.37
N VAL A 788 -14.73 14.55 -15.48
CA VAL A 788 -14.06 15.40 -14.48
C VAL A 788 -14.47 14.95 -13.08
N ALA A 789 -13.48 14.57 -12.27
CA ALA A 789 -13.67 14.20 -10.87
C ALA A 789 -12.77 15.09 -10.00
N PRO A 790 -13.32 16.11 -9.31
CA PRO A 790 -12.57 16.89 -8.34
C PRO A 790 -11.97 15.99 -7.26
N PRO A 791 -10.82 16.31 -6.65
CA PRO A 791 -10.22 15.41 -5.68
C PRO A 791 -10.88 15.51 -4.29
N THR A 792 -11.48 16.66 -3.92
CA THR A 792 -12.11 16.86 -2.61
C THR A 792 -13.38 17.72 -2.68
N TYR A 793 -14.28 17.57 -1.72
CA TYR A 793 -15.43 18.46 -1.55
C TYR A 793 -15.02 19.90 -1.22
N ASN A 794 -13.97 20.10 -0.43
CA ASN A 794 -13.50 21.45 -0.11
C ASN A 794 -13.13 22.23 -1.38
N ILE A 795 -12.52 21.57 -2.38
CA ILE A 795 -12.25 22.22 -3.68
C ILE A 795 -13.54 22.55 -4.43
N VAL A 796 -14.55 21.67 -4.40
CA VAL A 796 -15.86 21.96 -5.00
C VAL A 796 -16.50 23.18 -4.33
N ASP A 797 -16.48 23.26 -3.01
CA ASP A 797 -17.04 24.37 -2.24
C ASP A 797 -16.31 25.69 -2.55
N GLU A 798 -14.99 25.67 -2.64
CA GLU A 798 -14.17 26.82 -3.05
C GLU A 798 -14.49 27.26 -4.49
N LEU A 799 -14.59 26.34 -5.44
CA LEU A 799 -14.94 26.65 -6.84
C LEU A 799 -16.37 27.21 -6.98
N LYS A 800 -17.32 26.75 -6.14
CA LYS A 800 -18.67 27.32 -6.08
C LYS A 800 -18.65 28.75 -5.56
N ALA A 801 -17.90 29.01 -4.49
CA ALA A 801 -17.75 30.35 -3.93
C ALA A 801 -17.07 31.34 -4.90
N GLU A 802 -16.12 30.84 -5.70
CA GLU A 802 -15.37 31.62 -6.70
C GLU A 802 -16.13 31.77 -8.05
N GLY A 803 -17.25 31.05 -8.25
CA GLY A 803 -18.05 31.07 -9.48
C GLY A 803 -17.52 30.21 -10.63
N ASP A 804 -16.37 29.54 -10.45
CA ASP A 804 -15.78 28.65 -11.45
C ASP A 804 -16.61 27.36 -11.65
N TRP A 805 -17.27 26.87 -10.59
CA TRP A 805 -18.15 25.69 -10.70
C TRP A 805 -19.35 25.94 -11.62
N GLU A 806 -19.93 27.14 -11.60
CA GLU A 806 -21.06 27.51 -12.48
C GLU A 806 -20.68 27.42 -13.96
N VAL A 807 -19.44 27.76 -14.29
CA VAL A 807 -18.89 27.63 -15.65
C VAL A 807 -18.83 26.16 -16.05
N LEU A 808 -18.34 25.30 -15.17
CA LEU A 808 -18.29 23.86 -15.43
C LEU A 808 -19.69 23.27 -15.60
N GLN A 809 -20.64 23.67 -14.74
CA GLN A 809 -22.04 23.26 -14.83
C GLN A 809 -22.68 23.69 -16.15
N LYS A 810 -22.40 24.91 -16.64
CA LYS A 810 -22.93 25.42 -17.92
C LYS A 810 -22.64 24.48 -19.10
N TYR A 811 -21.50 23.81 -19.12
CA TYR A 811 -21.08 22.94 -20.22
C TYR A 811 -21.24 21.45 -19.92
N SER A 812 -21.71 21.09 -18.73
CA SER A 812 -21.87 19.71 -18.30
C SER A 812 -23.25 19.17 -18.60
N GLY A 813 -23.33 17.92 -19.07
CA GLY A 813 -24.58 17.18 -19.17
C GLY A 813 -24.85 16.24 -18.00
N PHE A 814 -23.97 16.21 -17.00
CA PHE A 814 -24.12 15.39 -15.80
C PHE A 814 -23.38 15.99 -14.61
N GLU A 815 -24.07 16.16 -13.49
CA GLU A 815 -23.45 16.47 -12.20
C GLU A 815 -23.86 15.41 -11.18
N PHE A 816 -22.94 15.01 -10.32
CA PHE A 816 -23.20 14.07 -9.24
C PHE A 816 -24.22 14.62 -8.22
N ASP A 817 -24.96 13.73 -7.56
CA ASP A 817 -25.88 14.07 -6.47
C ASP A 817 -25.65 13.11 -5.30
N ASP A 818 -25.34 13.67 -4.12
CA ASP A 818 -25.13 12.89 -2.90
C ASP A 818 -26.40 12.35 -2.27
N ASN A 819 -27.56 12.93 -2.62
CA ASN A 819 -28.86 12.41 -2.22
C ASN A 819 -29.32 11.26 -3.12
N ALA A 820 -28.75 11.16 -4.33
CA ALA A 820 -29.07 10.13 -5.31
C ALA A 820 -27.78 9.54 -5.93
N PRO A 821 -26.91 8.90 -5.13
CA PRO A 821 -25.67 8.33 -5.62
C PRO A 821 -25.93 7.29 -6.71
N LYS A 822 -25.09 7.31 -7.75
CA LYS A 822 -25.15 6.37 -8.86
C LYS A 822 -24.97 4.93 -8.37
N GLY A 823 -25.85 4.02 -8.81
CA GLY A 823 -25.83 2.60 -8.43
C GLY A 823 -25.11 1.67 -9.41
N ALA A 824 -24.70 2.16 -10.59
CA ALA A 824 -24.01 1.39 -11.61
C ALA A 824 -22.91 2.22 -12.30
N ALA A 825 -21.79 1.58 -12.62
CA ALA A 825 -20.70 2.20 -13.37
C ALA A 825 -21.09 2.41 -14.84
N ARG A 826 -20.52 3.45 -15.47
CA ARG A 826 -20.57 3.67 -16.91
C ARG A 826 -19.44 2.89 -17.58
N THR A 827 -19.77 2.34 -18.73
CA THR A 827 -18.84 1.69 -19.67
C THR A 827 -18.88 2.35 -21.05
N GLU A 828 -19.79 3.29 -21.25
CA GLU A 828 -20.03 4.06 -22.47
C GLU A 828 -20.35 5.50 -22.07
N TYR A 829 -19.96 6.45 -22.92
CA TYR A 829 -20.10 7.88 -22.66
C TYR A 829 -20.58 8.59 -23.91
N GLU A 830 -21.41 9.60 -23.71
CA GLU A 830 -21.80 10.56 -24.73
C GLU A 830 -20.77 11.70 -24.77
N ASN A 831 -20.61 12.34 -25.92
CA ASN A 831 -19.64 13.42 -26.11
C ASN A 831 -20.07 14.70 -25.37
N MET A 832 -19.87 14.73 -24.06
CA MET A 832 -20.16 15.85 -23.17
C MET A 832 -19.22 15.87 -21.96
N LEU A 833 -19.29 16.95 -21.17
CA LEU A 833 -18.61 17.06 -19.89
C LEU A 833 -19.43 16.39 -18.78
N TYR A 834 -18.80 15.52 -18.00
CA TYR A 834 -19.34 14.89 -16.79
C TYR A 834 -18.63 15.44 -15.55
N LEU A 835 -19.40 15.98 -14.61
CA LEU A 835 -18.93 16.35 -13.27
C LEU A 835 -19.25 15.20 -12.31
N GLU A 836 -18.28 14.31 -12.12
CA GLU A 836 -18.37 13.17 -11.22
C GLU A 836 -18.11 13.58 -9.76
N ARG A 837 -18.57 12.74 -8.83
CA ARG A 837 -18.38 12.93 -7.39
C ARG A 837 -16.89 13.02 -7.06
N PRO A 838 -16.49 13.84 -6.05
CA PRO A 838 -15.12 13.84 -5.57
C PRO A 838 -14.59 12.45 -5.22
N GLY A 839 -13.41 12.10 -5.73
CA GLY A 839 -12.80 10.78 -5.51
C GLY A 839 -11.89 10.32 -6.65
N CYS A 840 -11.42 9.08 -6.58
CA CYS A 840 -10.41 8.57 -7.52
C CYS A 840 -10.99 8.24 -8.92
N ASN A 841 -12.26 7.86 -9.00
CA ASN A 841 -12.98 7.61 -10.25
C ASN A 841 -12.17 6.71 -11.26
N LEU A 842 -12.09 7.09 -12.54
CA LEU A 842 -11.36 6.38 -13.60
C LEU A 842 -9.86 6.18 -13.30
N CYS A 843 -9.24 6.95 -12.39
CA CYS A 843 -7.84 6.76 -12.02
C CYS A 843 -7.56 5.34 -11.49
N MET A 844 -8.52 4.76 -10.76
CA MET A 844 -8.42 3.37 -10.32
C MET A 844 -9.02 2.39 -11.32
N GLY A 845 -10.05 2.80 -12.06
CA GLY A 845 -10.71 1.97 -13.06
C GLY A 845 -11.33 0.70 -12.47
N ASN A 846 -11.71 0.71 -11.20
CA ASN A 846 -12.39 -0.39 -10.49
C ASN A 846 -13.91 -0.29 -10.56
N GLN A 847 -14.45 0.91 -10.79
CA GLN A 847 -15.86 1.18 -10.99
C GLN A 847 -16.09 1.61 -12.44
N GLU A 848 -15.88 2.89 -12.75
CA GLU A 848 -15.95 3.42 -14.11
C GLU A 848 -14.84 2.83 -15.00
N LYS A 849 -15.14 2.63 -16.28
CA LYS A 849 -14.21 2.19 -17.33
C LYS A 849 -14.46 2.94 -18.62
N ALA A 850 -13.42 3.16 -19.42
CA ALA A 850 -13.58 3.54 -20.83
C ALA A 850 -14.03 2.33 -21.67
N ALA A 851 -14.54 2.59 -22.88
CA ALA A 851 -14.97 1.51 -23.77
C ALA A 851 -13.75 0.75 -24.32
N LYS A 852 -13.94 -0.53 -24.67
CA LYS A 852 -12.83 -1.40 -25.10
C LYS A 852 -12.16 -0.87 -26.36
N GLY A 853 -10.83 -0.78 -26.34
CA GLY A 853 -10.03 -0.24 -27.42
C GLY A 853 -9.97 1.28 -27.48
N ASP A 854 -10.57 2.02 -26.54
CA ASP A 854 -10.49 3.48 -26.51
C ASP A 854 -9.04 3.98 -26.33
N THR A 855 -8.76 5.11 -26.97
CA THR A 855 -7.58 5.94 -26.67
C THR A 855 -7.97 6.99 -25.64
N VAL A 856 -7.53 6.80 -24.40
CA VAL A 856 -7.83 7.68 -23.25
C VAL A 856 -6.71 8.71 -23.07
N MET A 857 -7.04 9.99 -22.88
CA MET A 857 -6.11 11.06 -22.50
C MET A 857 -6.45 11.53 -21.08
N ALA A 858 -5.54 11.37 -20.11
CA ALA A 858 -5.90 11.50 -18.70
C ALA A 858 -4.88 12.28 -17.82
N THR A 859 -5.38 12.88 -16.75
CA THR A 859 -4.57 13.43 -15.66
C THR A 859 -4.29 12.43 -14.53
N SER A 860 -4.63 11.16 -14.74
CA SER A 860 -4.34 10.08 -13.79
C SER A 860 -2.85 9.71 -13.78
N THR A 861 -2.46 8.78 -12.91
CA THR A 861 -1.06 8.37 -12.71
C THR A 861 -0.67 7.11 -13.47
N ARG A 862 -1.62 6.28 -13.93
CA ARG A 862 -1.33 4.93 -14.44
C ARG A 862 -1.84 4.64 -15.83
N LEU A 863 -0.99 3.95 -16.59
CA LEU A 863 -1.20 3.57 -17.99
C LEU A 863 -1.18 2.05 -18.23
N PHE A 864 -1.26 1.23 -17.17
CA PHE A 864 -1.21 -0.25 -17.29
C PHE A 864 -2.34 -0.83 -18.15
N GLN A 865 -2.06 -1.95 -18.82
CA GLN A 865 -3.05 -2.69 -19.59
C GLN A 865 -4.28 -3.03 -18.74
N GLY A 866 -5.47 -2.79 -19.28
CA GLY A 866 -6.73 -3.10 -18.60
C GLY A 866 -7.05 -2.17 -17.43
N ARG A 867 -6.22 -1.16 -17.11
CA ARG A 867 -6.43 -0.27 -15.95
C ARG A 867 -7.66 0.61 -16.11
N VAL A 868 -7.63 1.53 -17.07
CA VAL A 868 -8.77 2.41 -17.41
C VAL A 868 -9.55 1.84 -18.59
N VAL A 869 -8.84 1.17 -19.50
CA VAL A 869 -9.35 0.66 -20.77
C VAL A 869 -8.81 -0.74 -21.02
N GLU A 870 -9.67 -1.63 -21.53
CA GLU A 870 -9.32 -2.98 -21.98
C GLU A 870 -9.15 -3.02 -23.50
N ASP A 871 -8.52 -4.07 -24.02
CA ASP A 871 -8.42 -4.32 -25.46
C ASP A 871 -9.78 -4.72 -26.06
N SER A 872 -10.03 -4.30 -27.30
CA SER A 872 -11.10 -4.86 -28.15
C SER A 872 -10.52 -5.92 -29.11
N GLU A 873 -11.37 -6.60 -29.88
CA GLU A 873 -10.93 -7.65 -30.84
C GLU A 873 -9.93 -7.14 -31.90
N GLY A 874 -9.87 -5.83 -32.17
CA GLY A 874 -9.02 -5.25 -33.22
C GLY A 874 -8.21 -4.02 -32.82
N LYS A 875 -8.35 -3.49 -31.60
CA LYS A 875 -7.62 -2.31 -31.14
C LYS A 875 -7.22 -2.47 -29.67
N LYS A 876 -5.94 -2.25 -29.39
CA LYS A 876 -5.45 -2.19 -28.01
C LYS A 876 -5.98 -0.95 -27.32
N GLY A 877 -6.45 -1.13 -26.09
CA GLY A 877 -6.80 0.00 -25.22
C GLY A 877 -5.52 0.70 -24.78
N GLU A 878 -5.51 2.03 -24.81
CA GLU A 878 -4.34 2.80 -24.41
C GLU A 878 -4.75 4.02 -23.57
N SER A 879 -3.98 4.31 -22.52
CA SER A 879 -4.19 5.46 -21.64
C SER A 879 -2.93 6.32 -21.65
N LEU A 880 -2.99 7.48 -22.31
CA LEU A 880 -1.95 8.48 -22.35
C LEU A 880 -2.12 9.47 -21.20
N LEU A 881 -1.02 9.80 -20.52
CA LEU A 881 -1.08 10.67 -19.34
C LEU A 881 -0.47 12.03 -19.67
N SER A 882 -1.24 13.11 -19.49
CA SER A 882 -0.84 14.47 -19.88
C SER A 882 -1.42 15.54 -18.94
N SER A 883 -0.94 16.78 -19.06
CA SER A 883 -1.43 17.93 -18.28
C SER A 883 -2.89 18.28 -18.61
N THR A 884 -3.56 18.93 -17.64
CA THR A 884 -4.96 19.33 -17.75
C THR A 884 -5.29 20.03 -19.08
N PRO A 885 -4.49 20.99 -19.58
CA PRO A 885 -4.83 21.64 -20.84
C PRO A 885 -4.80 20.73 -22.07
N VAL A 886 -3.86 19.79 -22.13
CA VAL A 886 -3.79 18.81 -23.22
C VAL A 886 -5.02 17.92 -23.22
N VAL A 887 -5.48 17.47 -22.04
CA VAL A 887 -6.70 16.66 -21.91
C VAL A 887 -7.92 17.43 -22.42
N VAL A 888 -8.15 18.65 -21.91
CA VAL A 888 -9.30 19.48 -22.31
C VAL A 888 -9.33 19.67 -23.81
N LEU A 889 -8.23 20.18 -24.37
CA LEU A 889 -8.17 20.51 -25.79
C LEU A 889 -8.32 19.25 -26.67
N SER A 890 -7.79 18.10 -26.21
CA SER A 890 -7.95 16.84 -26.93
C SER A 890 -9.40 16.38 -27.02
N THR A 891 -10.22 16.61 -25.98
CA THR A 891 -11.65 16.25 -26.00
C THR A 891 -12.49 17.17 -26.88
N ILE A 892 -12.11 18.45 -26.98
CA ILE A 892 -12.75 19.41 -27.88
C ILE A 892 -12.42 19.12 -29.35
N LEU A 893 -11.22 18.61 -29.62
CA LEU A 893 -10.77 18.28 -30.97
C LEU A 893 -11.07 16.82 -31.39
N GLY A 894 -11.29 15.91 -30.44
CA GLY A 894 -11.40 14.46 -30.70
C GLY A 894 -10.07 13.80 -31.09
N ARG A 895 -8.96 14.52 -30.88
CA ARG A 895 -7.60 14.14 -31.23
C ARG A 895 -6.59 14.97 -30.45
N THR A 896 -5.32 14.58 -30.44
CA THR A 896 -4.26 15.43 -29.87
C THR A 896 -4.20 16.79 -30.58
N PRO A 897 -3.91 17.89 -29.85
CA PRO A 897 -3.69 19.19 -30.44
C PRO A 897 -2.31 19.31 -31.10
N THR A 898 -2.14 20.26 -32.01
CA THR A 898 -0.82 20.77 -32.40
C THR A 898 -0.27 21.71 -31.32
N LEU A 899 1.04 22.02 -31.37
CA LEU A 899 1.65 22.97 -30.43
C LEU A 899 1.04 24.38 -30.57
N ASP A 900 0.73 24.82 -31.79
CA ASP A 900 0.09 26.12 -32.04
C ASP A 900 -1.34 26.18 -31.49
N GLU A 901 -2.12 25.10 -31.69
CA GLU A 901 -3.47 24.97 -31.10
C GLU A 901 -3.41 25.01 -29.57
N TYR A 902 -2.43 24.31 -28.98
CA TYR A 902 -2.22 24.29 -27.54
C TYR A 902 -1.86 25.67 -26.97
N THR A 903 -0.83 26.31 -27.53
CA THR A 903 -0.33 27.62 -27.05
C THR A 903 -1.41 28.70 -27.14
N THR A 904 -2.22 28.68 -28.20
CA THR A 904 -3.36 29.59 -28.36
C THR A 904 -4.46 29.32 -27.32
N ALA A 905 -4.73 28.06 -26.99
CA ALA A 905 -5.79 27.71 -26.03
C ALA A 905 -5.44 28.09 -24.58
N VAL A 906 -4.15 28.08 -24.23
CA VAL A 906 -3.67 28.42 -22.87
C VAL A 906 -3.29 29.89 -22.69
N GLU A 907 -3.47 30.73 -23.72
CA GLU A 907 -3.17 32.15 -23.63
C GLU A 907 -3.98 32.83 -22.51
N GLY A 908 -3.30 33.60 -21.66
CA GLY A 908 -3.91 34.30 -20.52
C GLY A 908 -4.30 33.40 -19.34
N ILE A 909 -4.07 32.08 -19.41
CA ILE A 909 -4.37 31.16 -18.31
C ILE A 909 -3.18 31.11 -17.34
N ASN A 910 -3.48 31.18 -16.04
CA ASN A 910 -2.47 30.98 -15.00
C ASN A 910 -2.22 29.48 -14.78
N LEU A 911 -1.34 28.89 -15.59
CA LEU A 911 -0.85 27.52 -15.41
C LEU A 911 0.02 27.41 -14.14
N THR A 912 0.24 26.18 -13.66
CA THR A 912 1.15 25.97 -12.53
C THR A 912 2.59 26.24 -12.97
N LYS A 913 3.10 27.44 -12.67
CA LYS A 913 4.46 27.85 -12.99
C LYS A 913 5.44 27.41 -11.91
N PHE A 914 6.65 27.06 -12.33
CA PHE A 914 7.74 26.70 -11.44
C PHE A 914 9.00 27.48 -11.81
N ALA A 915 9.69 27.97 -10.77
CA ALA A 915 11.02 28.54 -10.88
C ALA A 915 11.92 27.88 -9.81
N PRO A 916 13.13 27.43 -10.16
CA PRO A 916 14.06 26.89 -9.18
C PRO A 916 14.39 27.90 -8.07
N SER A 917 14.68 27.43 -6.87
CA SER A 917 15.13 28.32 -5.79
C SER A 917 16.46 28.99 -6.14
N ASN A 918 16.58 30.27 -5.80
CA ASN A 918 17.85 31.01 -5.87
C ASN A 918 18.76 30.75 -4.65
N LYS A 919 18.25 30.04 -3.64
CA LYS A 919 19.00 29.69 -2.41
C LYS A 919 19.63 28.30 -2.60
N GLN A 920 20.80 28.10 -1.99
CA GLN A 920 21.32 26.75 -1.81
C GLN A 920 20.54 26.10 -0.65
N LEU A 921 19.68 25.14 -0.96
CA LEU A 921 18.86 24.43 0.02
C LEU A 921 19.66 23.32 0.73
N VAL A 922 20.78 23.70 1.34
CA VAL A 922 21.67 22.84 2.13
C VAL A 922 22.09 23.58 3.40
N MET A 923 22.36 22.83 4.47
CA MET A 923 22.86 23.36 5.74
C MET A 923 24.39 23.38 5.82
#